data_AF-A0A2S7KI40-F1
#
_entry.id   AF-A0A2S7KI40-F1
#
_cell.length_a   1.000
_cell.length_b   1.000
_cell.length_c   1.000
_cell.angle_alpha   90.00
_cell.angle_beta   90.00
_cell.angle_gamma   90.00
#
_symmetry.space_group_name_H-M   'P 1'
#
loop_
_entity.id
_entity.type
_entity.pdbx_description
1 polymer ?
#
loop_
_entity_poly.entity_id
_entity_poly.type
_entity_poly.pdbx_seq_one_letter_code
_entity_poly.pdbx_strand_id
1 'polypeptide(L)'
;MLIGIGTNNLQAQDSDGDGIANTVDLDDDNDGILDVTEGVVDNDNILEWGYNWTGDAPSIFNSTVISAAQNATKGSGLTAQIFGGETSYSVTGVSATTISQSISNNSYFQFKFTTANFPNTMQYLYDRFSLWVRDASVYPTYKMRLYLSTDNFATSTDISGEVAYPNVTYDQRAVFPLVSPYNLTPNKTYTLRLYFYDVSGGASATFNHDDFQVLTTQYADTDGDGIPNHLDLDSDNDGCLDALEGDENVTTSQLQTASGTVTVGTSAASNQNLGVAVNANGVPALVNSGGAADIGSDQGQGVGTSTNSSIKDVQCSSVFGCTSWIYLSQYNTLYNVDTSTNPFTYPSMGTASVNYNAIAINPLDGRMYGMQVLNSNNLLVINTDGSSVNLGPVTGLPANVTYNAGEIDNAGNYYVKVNNDNQQLYKINLSTQTATLITLNASIFVPDMAFNIKNGLLYGVNATNGQLVSINPTTLPFGTVTPIGTAPGSFSFGAMFASSTGEIYGVDNNNGGGFYQFNLTTGQKVKISGAPESSGNDGAHCVTAPIVFSADLAITKDDGKANYSAGTTNTYTVVVSNNDGPFGVLGAKVSDPVPAGIPAGNVSYSVPVVTGGATTSITSAQTGALNDVVNIPKGGTITYTITIAVPISYSGDLVNVATVTSPANSTDPVPTNNTDTDTDSSVCYKPAVVDAGNTYPTKHGITALGRAGADNENWPMVRQSAWTVLESKEKGFVVNRVNNTADLVNITNPVEGMMVYDNQAHCLKIYTLKSGDTLMGWHCFTTPACPD
;
A
#
# COMPACT_ATOMS: atom_id res chain seq x y z
N MET A 1 18.18 -57.47 -22.75
CA MET A 1 16.93 -58.27 -22.80
C MET A 1 16.63 -58.71 -21.38
N LEU A 2 15.86 -57.89 -20.66
CA LEU A 2 15.47 -58.13 -19.27
C LEU A 2 14.18 -58.97 -19.30
N ILE A 3 14.20 -60.20 -18.80
CA ILE A 3 12.99 -61.02 -18.66
C ILE A 3 12.53 -60.85 -17.21
N GLY A 4 11.49 -60.06 -17.02
CA GLY A 4 10.78 -59.95 -15.74
C GLY A 4 10.01 -61.24 -15.45
N ILE A 5 10.18 -61.77 -14.24
CA ILE A 5 9.33 -62.82 -13.69
C ILE A 5 8.96 -62.38 -12.27
N GLY A 6 7.67 -62.11 -12.06
CA GLY A 6 7.12 -61.70 -10.77
C GLY A 6 5.78 -60.99 -10.91
N THR A 7 4.72 -61.72 -11.22
CA THR A 7 3.34 -61.22 -11.17
C THR A 7 2.86 -61.17 -9.72
N ASN A 8 3.15 -60.08 -9.01
CA ASN A 8 2.36 -59.66 -7.86
C ASN A 8 1.81 -58.27 -8.19
N ASN A 9 0.48 -58.17 -8.31
CA ASN A 9 -0.23 -56.89 -8.34
C ASN A 9 -0.06 -56.21 -6.97
N LEU A 10 1.08 -55.56 -6.76
CA LEU A 10 1.12 -54.35 -5.95
C LEU A 10 0.27 -53.34 -6.73
N GLN A 11 -0.72 -52.69 -6.09
CA GLN A 11 -1.18 -51.41 -6.62
C GLN A 11 0.08 -50.57 -6.75
N ALA A 12 0.44 -50.21 -7.98
CA ALA A 12 1.53 -49.29 -8.18
C ALA A 12 1.15 -47.99 -7.44
N GLN A 13 2.14 -47.42 -6.75
CA GLN A 13 1.94 -46.17 -6.03
C GLN A 13 1.47 -45.10 -7.02
N ASP A 14 0.52 -44.29 -6.57
CA ASP A 14 -0.13 -43.18 -7.28
C ASP A 14 -0.21 -42.09 -6.21
N SER A 15 0.78 -41.19 -6.24
CA SER A 15 1.08 -40.25 -5.15
C SER A 15 0.11 -39.09 -5.11
N ASP A 16 -0.38 -38.62 -6.25
CA ASP A 16 -1.30 -37.49 -6.38
C ASP A 16 -2.77 -37.90 -6.57
N GLY A 17 -3.03 -39.19 -6.82
CA GLY A 17 -4.36 -39.77 -6.95
C GLY A 17 -5.04 -39.51 -8.28
N ASP A 18 -4.30 -39.25 -9.36
CA ASP A 18 -4.86 -39.01 -10.69
C ASP A 18 -5.20 -40.29 -11.48
N GLY A 19 -4.78 -41.46 -10.97
CA GLY A 19 -5.01 -42.77 -11.53
C GLY A 19 -3.90 -43.28 -12.45
N ILE A 20 -2.82 -42.53 -12.61
CA ILE A 20 -1.55 -42.92 -13.23
C ILE A 20 -0.60 -43.32 -12.10
N ALA A 21 0.22 -44.34 -12.37
CA ALA A 21 1.12 -44.86 -11.35
C ALA A 21 2.48 -44.18 -11.48
N ASN A 22 3.11 -43.81 -10.37
CA ASN A 22 4.40 -43.10 -10.34
C ASN A 22 5.50 -43.71 -11.23
N THR A 23 5.46 -45.01 -11.48
CA THR A 23 6.40 -45.68 -12.39
C THR A 23 6.30 -45.25 -13.87
N VAL A 24 5.20 -44.62 -14.26
CA VAL A 24 4.90 -44.12 -15.60
C VAL A 24 4.34 -42.70 -15.60
N ASP A 25 4.09 -42.14 -14.42
CA ASP A 25 3.87 -40.72 -14.22
C ASP A 25 5.16 -39.95 -14.48
N LEU A 26 5.03 -38.70 -14.91
CA LEU A 26 6.15 -37.79 -15.12
C LEU A 26 6.12 -36.59 -14.16
N ASP A 27 5.08 -36.47 -13.35
CA ASP A 27 4.80 -35.38 -12.42
C ASP A 27 4.01 -35.98 -11.24
N ASP A 28 4.73 -36.62 -10.32
CA ASP A 28 4.20 -37.49 -9.25
C ASP A 28 3.35 -36.74 -8.20
N ASP A 29 3.38 -35.40 -8.20
CA ASP A 29 2.60 -34.56 -7.30
C ASP A 29 1.65 -33.58 -7.97
N ASN A 30 1.61 -33.58 -9.30
CA ASN A 30 0.70 -32.81 -10.12
C ASN A 30 0.78 -31.29 -9.86
N ASP A 31 1.94 -30.79 -9.44
CA ASP A 31 2.22 -29.36 -9.31
C ASP A 31 2.55 -28.72 -10.68
N GLY A 32 2.82 -29.54 -11.70
CA GLY A 32 3.13 -29.16 -13.06
C GLY A 32 4.60 -29.26 -13.41
N ILE A 33 5.52 -29.25 -12.45
CA ILE A 33 6.96 -29.42 -12.65
C ILE A 33 7.25 -30.91 -12.79
N LEU A 34 8.03 -31.30 -13.80
CA LEU A 34 8.31 -32.73 -14.02
C LEU A 34 9.30 -33.27 -12.99
N ASP A 35 9.14 -34.53 -12.54
CA ASP A 35 10.04 -35.18 -11.58
C ASP A 35 11.52 -35.06 -11.99
N VAL A 36 11.79 -35.25 -13.28
CA VAL A 36 13.14 -35.18 -13.85
C VAL A 36 13.74 -33.77 -13.80
N THR A 37 12.90 -32.74 -13.82
CA THR A 37 13.27 -31.32 -13.68
C THR A 37 13.62 -30.99 -12.24
N GLU A 38 12.99 -31.65 -11.27
CA GLU A 38 13.14 -31.40 -9.84
C GLU A 38 14.35 -32.10 -9.20
N GLY A 39 15.17 -32.81 -9.99
CA GLY A 39 16.49 -33.26 -9.55
C GLY A 39 16.59 -34.73 -9.17
N VAL A 40 15.94 -35.61 -9.93
CA VAL A 40 16.21 -37.07 -9.86
C VAL A 40 17.57 -37.40 -10.48
N VAL A 41 18.45 -38.06 -9.73
CA VAL A 41 19.73 -38.58 -10.19
C VAL A 41 19.89 -40.05 -9.81
N ASP A 42 19.92 -40.94 -10.81
CA ASP A 42 20.28 -42.34 -10.60
C ASP A 42 21.80 -42.47 -10.33
N ASN A 43 22.16 -43.00 -9.17
CA ASN A 43 23.54 -43.31 -8.84
C ASN A 43 23.85 -44.79 -9.16
N ASP A 44 24.53 -45.02 -10.28
CA ASP A 44 25.06 -46.34 -10.61
C ASP A 44 26.10 -46.80 -9.58
N ASN A 45 25.87 -47.97 -8.98
CA ASN A 45 26.74 -48.72 -8.06
C ASN A 45 27.41 -47.90 -6.95
N ILE A 46 26.69 -47.57 -5.87
CA ILE A 46 27.28 -46.80 -4.76
C ILE A 46 28.21 -47.61 -3.83
N LEU A 47 28.00 -48.93 -3.74
CA LEU A 47 28.75 -49.83 -2.85
C LEU A 47 28.77 -51.27 -3.40
N GLU A 48 29.94 -51.89 -3.39
CA GLU A 48 30.15 -53.25 -3.88
C GLU A 48 31.00 -54.09 -2.93
N TRP A 49 30.61 -55.34 -2.72
CA TRP A 49 31.45 -56.37 -2.10
C TRP A 49 31.85 -57.37 -3.17
N GLY A 50 33.14 -57.41 -3.51
CA GLY A 50 33.66 -58.22 -4.61
C GLY A 50 35.07 -58.72 -4.36
N TYR A 51 35.37 -59.98 -4.69
CA TYR A 51 36.69 -60.55 -4.43
C TYR A 51 37.71 -60.16 -5.52
N ASN A 52 37.25 -59.62 -6.67
CA ASN A 52 38.07 -59.24 -7.82
C ASN A 52 39.17 -58.21 -7.51
N TRP A 53 38.98 -57.33 -6.51
CA TRP A 53 39.90 -56.21 -6.23
C TRP A 53 40.33 -56.00 -4.76
N THR A 54 39.52 -56.40 -3.76
CA THR A 54 39.76 -56.03 -2.35
C THR A 54 39.58 -57.17 -1.33
N GLY A 55 39.25 -58.38 -1.77
CA GLY A 55 38.84 -59.49 -0.88
C GLY A 55 37.45 -59.23 -0.27
N ASP A 56 37.17 -59.70 0.95
CA ASP A 56 35.88 -59.50 1.63
C ASP A 56 35.58 -58.02 2.00
N ALA A 57 36.53 -57.11 1.74
CA ALA A 57 36.41 -55.70 2.03
C ALA A 57 35.58 -54.96 0.96
N PRO A 58 34.58 -54.16 1.36
CA PRO A 58 33.75 -53.40 0.42
C PRO A 58 34.53 -52.29 -0.32
N SER A 59 34.12 -52.02 -1.55
CA SER A 59 34.50 -50.86 -2.36
C SER A 59 33.37 -49.83 -2.36
N ILE A 60 33.61 -48.66 -1.78
CA ILE A 60 32.67 -47.52 -1.78
C ILE A 60 32.96 -46.68 -3.03
N PHE A 61 32.01 -46.63 -3.97
CA PHE A 61 32.15 -45.84 -5.21
C PHE A 61 31.54 -44.45 -5.08
N ASN A 62 30.57 -44.26 -4.18
CA ASN A 62 30.02 -42.95 -3.87
C ASN A 62 30.08 -42.67 -2.36
N SER A 63 31.13 -41.95 -1.95
CA SER A 63 31.34 -41.59 -0.55
C SER A 63 30.41 -40.49 -0.04
N THR A 64 29.64 -39.83 -0.91
CA THR A 64 28.60 -38.86 -0.50
C THR A 64 27.31 -39.55 -0.06
N VAL A 65 27.13 -40.83 -0.39
CA VAL A 65 25.99 -41.64 0.04
C VAL A 65 26.38 -42.62 1.16
N ILE A 66 27.57 -43.24 1.06
CA ILE A 66 28.07 -44.22 2.04
C ILE A 66 29.35 -43.69 2.68
N SER A 67 29.32 -43.49 4.00
CA SER A 67 30.49 -42.98 4.76
C SER A 67 31.42 -44.10 5.23
N ALA A 68 30.89 -45.30 5.45
CA ALA A 68 31.68 -46.45 5.90
C ALA A 68 30.98 -47.76 5.55
N ALA A 69 31.76 -48.84 5.40
CA ALA A 69 31.23 -50.19 5.28
C ALA A 69 32.15 -51.20 5.98
N GLN A 70 31.60 -52.34 6.39
CA GLN A 70 32.34 -53.43 7.04
C GLN A 70 32.48 -54.63 6.11
N ASN A 71 33.50 -55.46 6.36
CA ASN A 71 33.70 -56.70 5.62
C ASN A 71 32.46 -57.58 5.70
N ALA A 72 32.16 -58.27 4.59
CA ALA A 72 31.08 -59.23 4.55
C ALA A 72 31.34 -60.37 5.56
N THR A 73 30.27 -60.85 6.20
CA THR A 73 30.34 -61.99 7.12
C THR A 73 29.28 -63.02 6.77
N LYS A 74 29.40 -64.24 7.29
CA LYS A 74 28.43 -65.31 7.05
C LYS A 74 27.86 -65.86 8.34
N GLY A 75 26.60 -66.28 8.30
CA GLY A 75 25.96 -66.96 9.42
C GLY A 75 26.45 -68.41 9.59
N SER A 76 26.13 -69.00 10.74
CA SER A 76 26.55 -70.37 11.10
C SER A 76 25.86 -71.47 10.28
N GLY A 77 24.75 -71.15 9.62
CA GLY A 77 23.93 -72.08 8.85
C GLY A 77 24.38 -72.31 7.43
N LEU A 78 25.49 -71.71 6.99
CA LEU A 78 26.10 -72.00 5.70
C LEU A 78 27.63 -72.06 5.81
N THR A 79 28.22 -72.80 4.89
CA THR A 79 29.66 -72.82 4.67
C THR A 79 29.92 -72.07 3.37
N ALA A 80 30.66 -70.97 3.46
CA ALA A 80 31.16 -70.26 2.30
C ALA A 80 32.69 -70.27 2.35
N GLN A 81 33.33 -70.64 1.25
CA GLN A 81 34.78 -70.63 1.10
C GLN A 81 35.14 -70.00 -0.24
N ILE A 82 36.28 -69.30 -0.29
CA ILE A 82 36.82 -68.75 -1.53
C ILE A 82 37.20 -69.92 -2.45
N PHE A 83 36.68 -69.90 -3.67
CA PHE A 83 36.99 -70.94 -4.64
C PHE A 83 38.41 -70.76 -5.19
N GLY A 84 39.21 -71.82 -5.20
CA GLY A 84 40.67 -71.77 -5.36
C GLY A 84 41.14 -71.09 -6.66
N GLY A 85 41.58 -69.83 -6.55
CA GLY A 85 42.13 -69.05 -7.67
C GLY A 85 41.10 -68.20 -8.44
N GLU A 86 39.82 -68.28 -8.05
CA GLU A 86 38.75 -67.47 -8.62
C GLU A 86 38.23 -66.44 -7.62
N THR A 87 37.48 -65.47 -8.13
CA THR A 87 36.99 -64.31 -7.41
C THR A 87 35.57 -64.49 -6.86
N SER A 88 35.18 -65.72 -6.51
CA SER A 88 33.83 -66.03 -6.03
C SER A 88 33.81 -66.81 -4.71
N TYR A 89 32.70 -66.68 -3.98
CA TYR A 89 32.35 -67.49 -2.82
C TYR A 89 31.62 -68.75 -3.24
N SER A 90 32.19 -69.90 -2.89
CA SER A 90 31.53 -71.19 -3.01
C SER A 90 30.69 -71.48 -1.76
N VAL A 91 29.38 -71.52 -1.92
CA VAL A 91 28.36 -71.65 -0.87
C VAL A 91 27.84 -73.09 -0.83
N THR A 92 27.81 -73.66 0.38
CA THR A 92 27.32 -75.01 0.70
C THR A 92 26.63 -75.04 2.06
N GLY A 93 26.01 -76.17 2.43
CA GLY A 93 25.46 -76.38 3.77
C GLY A 93 24.05 -75.83 3.97
N VAL A 94 23.43 -75.28 2.93
CA VAL A 94 22.06 -74.73 2.99
C VAL A 94 21.05 -75.87 3.02
N SER A 95 20.59 -76.24 4.22
CA SER A 95 19.60 -77.30 4.44
C SER A 95 18.14 -76.80 4.51
N ALA A 96 17.96 -75.48 4.59
CA ALA A 96 16.64 -74.86 4.73
C ALA A 96 15.82 -74.98 3.44
N THR A 97 14.56 -75.39 3.57
CA THR A 97 13.60 -75.47 2.45
C THR A 97 12.65 -74.28 2.39
N THR A 98 12.62 -73.47 3.45
CA THR A 98 11.79 -72.27 3.56
C THR A 98 12.61 -71.12 4.14
N ILE A 99 12.16 -69.88 3.90
CA ILE A 99 12.83 -68.70 4.47
C ILE A 99 12.85 -68.73 6.01
N SER A 100 11.77 -69.15 6.67
CA SER A 100 11.72 -69.23 8.14
C SER A 100 12.74 -70.21 8.71
N GLN A 101 12.98 -71.33 8.02
CA GLN A 101 14.05 -72.26 8.38
C GLN A 101 15.43 -71.66 8.13
N SER A 102 15.63 -70.94 7.02
CA SER A 102 16.91 -70.29 6.71
C SER A 102 17.30 -69.23 7.74
N ILE A 103 16.31 -68.45 8.19
CA ILE A 103 16.45 -67.49 9.30
C ILE A 103 16.84 -68.22 10.59
N SER A 104 16.10 -69.26 10.95
CA SER A 104 16.38 -70.05 12.17
C SER A 104 17.75 -70.73 12.15
N ASN A 105 18.20 -71.15 10.96
CA ASN A 105 19.49 -71.82 10.77
C ASN A 105 20.66 -70.84 10.71
N ASN A 106 20.42 -69.52 10.57
CA ASN A 106 21.43 -68.51 10.25
C ASN A 106 22.15 -68.78 8.91
N SER A 107 21.40 -69.15 7.86
CA SER A 107 21.95 -69.41 6.52
C SER A 107 21.96 -68.14 5.66
N TYR A 108 22.83 -67.17 5.99
CA TYR A 108 22.92 -65.89 5.27
C TYR A 108 24.36 -65.38 5.05
N PHE A 109 24.52 -64.50 4.05
CA PHE A 109 25.58 -63.49 4.03
C PHE A 109 25.09 -62.20 4.65
N GLN A 110 25.98 -61.50 5.37
CA GLN A 110 25.68 -60.25 6.04
C GLN A 110 26.63 -59.16 5.57
N PHE A 111 26.03 -58.04 5.17
CA PHE A 111 26.71 -56.84 4.71
C PHE A 111 26.31 -55.67 5.62
N LYS A 112 27.24 -54.78 5.93
CA LYS A 112 26.98 -53.67 6.84
C LYS A 112 27.60 -52.39 6.31
N PHE A 113 26.80 -51.33 6.22
CA PHE A 113 27.22 -50.03 5.76
C PHE A 113 26.60 -48.92 6.61
N THR A 114 27.24 -47.76 6.63
CA THR A 114 26.76 -46.54 7.26
C THR A 114 26.61 -45.49 6.18
N THR A 115 25.42 -44.92 6.08
CA THR A 115 25.15 -43.81 5.18
C THR A 115 25.96 -42.57 5.59
N ALA A 116 26.28 -41.73 4.63
CA ALA A 116 26.85 -40.41 4.87
C ALA A 116 25.76 -39.43 5.34
N ASN A 117 26.16 -38.20 5.55
CA ASN A 117 25.23 -37.09 5.67
C ASN A 117 24.91 -36.59 4.26
N PHE A 118 23.64 -36.58 3.87
CA PHE A 118 23.19 -36.06 2.57
C PHE A 118 22.18 -34.93 2.82
N PRO A 119 22.63 -33.71 3.19
CA PRO A 119 21.72 -32.59 3.37
C PRO A 119 21.07 -32.23 2.04
N ASN A 120 19.79 -31.90 2.09
CA ASN A 120 18.97 -31.43 0.99
C ASN A 120 18.80 -32.41 -0.19
N THR A 121 19.01 -33.70 0.07
CA THR A 121 18.74 -34.77 -0.90
C THR A 121 18.31 -36.03 -0.17
N MET A 122 17.51 -36.85 -0.83
CA MET A 122 17.00 -38.11 -0.28
C MET A 122 17.57 -39.29 -1.05
N GLN A 123 17.90 -40.37 -0.33
CA GLN A 123 18.54 -41.56 -0.91
C GLN A 123 17.63 -42.76 -0.75
N TYR A 124 17.20 -43.34 -1.87
CA TYR A 124 16.37 -44.53 -1.87
C TYR A 124 17.20 -45.71 -2.34
N LEU A 125 17.18 -46.81 -1.59
CA LEU A 125 17.57 -48.10 -2.15
C LEU A 125 16.55 -48.42 -3.24
N TYR A 126 16.99 -48.31 -4.50
CA TYR A 126 16.12 -48.33 -5.66
C TYR A 126 16.45 -49.47 -6.61
N ASP A 127 15.40 -49.87 -7.34
CA ASP A 127 15.28 -50.86 -8.40
C ASP A 127 15.88 -52.23 -8.06
N ARG A 128 17.19 -52.37 -7.82
CA ARG A 128 17.88 -53.64 -8.04
C ARG A 128 19.07 -53.90 -7.09
N PHE A 129 19.21 -55.11 -6.53
CA PHE A 129 20.53 -55.60 -6.08
C PHE A 129 21.08 -56.57 -7.12
N SER A 130 22.37 -56.51 -7.41
CA SER A 130 22.96 -57.43 -8.38
C SER A 130 23.94 -58.40 -7.74
N LEU A 131 23.87 -59.65 -8.21
CA LEU A 131 24.81 -60.71 -7.92
C LEU A 131 25.39 -61.25 -9.21
N TRP A 132 26.70 -61.43 -9.23
CA TRP A 132 27.36 -62.20 -10.27
C TRP A 132 27.43 -63.68 -9.84
N VAL A 133 27.05 -64.58 -10.73
CA VAL A 133 27.10 -66.04 -10.50
C VAL A 133 28.06 -66.63 -11.54
N ARG A 134 29.04 -67.43 -11.10
CA ARG A 134 30.14 -67.94 -11.95
C ARG A 134 30.13 -69.46 -12.13
N ASP A 135 30.35 -69.91 -13.37
CA ASP A 135 30.22 -71.29 -13.93
C ASP A 135 30.78 -72.47 -13.08
N ALA A 136 29.99 -73.55 -13.03
CA ALA A 136 30.44 -74.94 -12.95
C ALA A 136 29.36 -75.94 -13.45
N SER A 137 29.10 -76.00 -14.75
CA SER A 137 28.41 -77.07 -15.52
C SER A 137 26.96 -77.51 -15.16
N VAL A 138 26.50 -77.50 -13.89
CA VAL A 138 25.09 -77.51 -13.44
C VAL A 138 25.04 -77.05 -11.96
N TYR A 139 24.57 -75.83 -11.68
CA TYR A 139 24.33 -75.41 -10.30
C TYR A 139 22.94 -75.81 -9.81
N PRO A 140 22.76 -76.00 -8.49
CA PRO A 140 21.44 -76.19 -7.94
C PRO A 140 20.56 -74.97 -8.18
N THR A 141 19.26 -75.16 -8.38
CA THR A 141 18.30 -74.06 -8.24
C THR A 141 18.17 -73.72 -6.77
N TYR A 142 18.01 -72.44 -6.43
CA TYR A 142 17.79 -72.02 -5.05
C TYR A 142 16.96 -70.74 -5.01
N LYS A 143 16.49 -70.41 -3.81
CA LYS A 143 15.76 -69.18 -3.54
C LYS A 143 16.53 -68.30 -2.59
N MET A 144 16.30 -67.00 -2.73
CA MET A 144 16.90 -65.98 -1.90
C MET A 144 15.88 -64.97 -1.41
N ARG A 145 16.20 -64.32 -0.28
CA ARG A 145 15.58 -63.07 0.16
C ARG A 145 16.61 -62.16 0.81
N LEU A 146 16.48 -60.86 0.58
CA LEU A 146 17.29 -59.82 1.19
C LEU A 146 16.47 -59.12 2.27
N TYR A 147 16.98 -59.17 3.49
CA TYR A 147 16.42 -58.44 4.62
C TYR A 147 17.32 -57.26 4.98
N LEU A 148 16.71 -56.16 5.38
CA LEU A 148 17.37 -54.95 5.87
C LEU A 148 17.01 -54.70 7.33
N SER A 149 17.98 -54.23 8.12
CA SER A 149 17.80 -53.88 9.52
C SER A 149 18.65 -52.68 9.93
N THR A 150 18.12 -51.87 10.84
CA THR A 150 18.81 -50.72 11.44
C THR A 150 19.20 -50.92 12.91
N ASP A 151 18.89 -52.09 13.48
CA ASP A 151 19.06 -52.42 14.90
C ASP A 151 19.83 -53.74 15.14
N ASN A 152 20.69 -54.11 14.17
CA ASN A 152 21.43 -55.38 14.14
C ASN A 152 20.52 -56.62 14.15
N PHE A 153 19.41 -56.57 13.40
CA PHE A 153 18.45 -57.66 13.21
C PHE A 153 17.66 -58.04 14.48
N ALA A 154 17.44 -57.09 15.39
CA ALA A 154 16.36 -57.25 16.37
C ALA A 154 14.99 -57.13 15.67
N THR A 155 14.91 -56.26 14.68
CA THR A 155 13.84 -56.17 13.68
C THR A 155 14.43 -56.18 12.28
N SER A 156 13.65 -56.61 11.28
CA SER A 156 14.09 -56.66 9.89
C SER A 156 12.94 -56.56 8.91
N THR A 157 13.16 -55.90 7.78
CA THR A 157 12.21 -55.75 6.67
C THR A 157 12.68 -56.60 5.48
N ASP A 158 11.77 -57.36 4.87
CA ASP A 158 12.03 -58.05 3.59
C ASP A 158 11.93 -57.02 2.47
N ILE A 159 13.05 -56.73 1.81
CA ILE A 159 13.13 -55.68 0.79
C ILE A 159 13.19 -56.24 -0.64
N SER A 160 13.46 -57.53 -0.84
CA SER A 160 13.51 -58.14 -2.18
C SER A 160 12.33 -59.06 -2.50
N GLY A 161 11.62 -59.56 -1.47
CA GLY A 161 10.69 -60.65 -1.65
C GLY A 161 11.42 -61.93 -2.06
N GLU A 162 10.66 -62.92 -2.51
CA GLU A 162 11.20 -64.21 -2.93
C GLU A 162 11.80 -64.14 -4.33
N VAL A 163 13.11 -64.35 -4.40
CA VAL A 163 13.86 -64.42 -5.65
C VAL A 163 14.21 -65.89 -5.92
N ALA A 164 13.75 -66.42 -7.05
CA ALA A 164 14.14 -67.76 -7.50
C ALA A 164 15.29 -67.68 -8.51
N TYR A 165 16.40 -68.35 -8.21
CA TYR A 165 17.54 -68.43 -9.11
C TYR A 165 17.44 -69.69 -9.99
N PRO A 166 17.30 -69.54 -11.32
CA PRO A 166 17.16 -70.68 -12.22
C PRO A 166 18.48 -71.38 -12.46
N ASN A 167 18.41 -72.58 -13.07
CA ASN A 167 19.61 -73.30 -13.50
C ASN A 167 20.21 -72.58 -14.72
N VAL A 168 21.38 -71.95 -14.54
CA VAL A 168 22.07 -71.19 -15.60
C VAL A 168 23.35 -71.91 -16.04
N THR A 169 23.72 -71.75 -17.31
CA THR A 169 24.88 -72.41 -17.94
C THR A 169 25.97 -71.42 -18.38
N TYR A 170 25.95 -70.17 -17.91
CA TYR A 170 26.94 -69.13 -18.21
C TYR A 170 26.96 -68.04 -17.13
N ASP A 171 28.07 -67.30 -17.03
CA ASP A 171 28.22 -66.15 -16.12
C ASP A 171 27.15 -65.08 -16.43
N GLN A 172 26.33 -64.76 -15.43
CA GLN A 172 25.33 -63.70 -15.54
C GLN A 172 25.32 -62.80 -14.30
N ARG A 173 25.30 -61.49 -14.55
CA ARG A 173 24.80 -60.52 -13.58
C ARG A 173 23.30 -60.71 -13.47
N ALA A 174 22.85 -61.28 -12.36
CA ALA A 174 21.44 -61.34 -12.03
C ALA A 174 21.09 -60.11 -11.21
N VAL A 175 20.07 -59.41 -11.67
CA VAL A 175 19.67 -58.12 -11.12
C VAL A 175 18.23 -58.27 -10.63
N PHE A 176 18.00 -58.10 -9.33
CA PHE A 176 16.74 -58.49 -8.68
C PHE A 176 15.95 -57.28 -8.19
N PRO A 177 14.67 -57.17 -8.54
CA PRO A 177 13.84 -56.05 -8.13
C PRO A 177 13.62 -56.03 -6.61
N LEU A 178 13.55 -54.83 -6.01
CA LEU A 178 13.04 -54.66 -4.65
C LEU A 178 11.49 -54.73 -4.63
N VAL A 179 10.91 -55.13 -3.50
CA VAL A 179 9.43 -55.16 -3.31
C VAL A 179 8.87 -53.74 -3.27
N SER A 180 9.64 -52.82 -2.70
CA SER A 180 9.39 -51.38 -2.69
C SER A 180 10.74 -50.66 -2.51
N PRO A 181 10.86 -49.42 -3.00
CA PRO A 181 11.98 -48.55 -2.61
C PRO A 181 12.08 -48.44 -1.08
N TYR A 182 13.30 -48.38 -0.55
CA TYR A 182 13.53 -48.19 0.88
C TYR A 182 14.32 -46.90 1.12
N ASN A 183 13.70 -45.95 1.83
CA ASN A 183 14.31 -44.67 2.17
C ASN A 183 15.46 -44.84 3.19
N LEU A 184 16.65 -44.36 2.83
CA LEU A 184 17.82 -44.37 3.69
C LEU A 184 17.85 -43.12 4.56
N THR A 185 18.10 -43.30 5.85
CA THR A 185 18.28 -42.22 6.81
C THR A 185 19.75 -41.77 6.80
N PRO A 186 20.06 -40.45 6.86
CA PRO A 186 21.42 -39.94 7.00
C PRO A 186 22.12 -40.48 8.26
N ASN A 187 23.44 -40.67 8.19
CA ASN A 187 24.29 -41.11 9.32
C ASN A 187 23.81 -42.39 10.03
N LYS A 188 23.13 -43.28 9.30
CA LYS A 188 22.51 -44.49 9.84
C LYS A 188 23.26 -45.72 9.37
N THR A 189 23.51 -46.63 10.31
CA THR A 189 24.09 -47.93 9.99
C THR A 189 22.99 -48.93 9.65
N TYR A 190 23.10 -49.50 8.45
CA TYR A 190 22.26 -50.56 7.94
C TYR A 190 22.99 -51.89 7.93
N THR A 191 22.28 -52.94 8.30
CA THR A 191 22.73 -54.32 8.16
C THR A 191 21.81 -55.03 7.19
N LEU A 192 22.38 -55.60 6.14
CA LEU A 192 21.70 -56.43 5.15
C LEU A 192 22.02 -57.90 5.43
N ARG A 193 21.02 -58.78 5.30
CA ARG A 193 21.22 -60.23 5.28
C ARG A 193 20.58 -60.85 4.05
N LEU A 194 21.40 -61.52 3.27
CA LEU A 194 20.98 -62.28 2.11
C LEU A 194 20.86 -63.75 2.49
N TYR A 195 19.62 -64.23 2.59
CA TYR A 195 19.30 -65.61 2.97
C TYR A 195 19.19 -66.52 1.76
N PHE A 196 19.61 -67.78 1.92
CA PHE A 196 19.51 -68.83 0.90
C PHE A 196 18.65 -69.99 1.41
N TYR A 197 17.78 -70.54 0.57
CA TYR A 197 16.92 -71.69 0.90
C TYR A 197 16.46 -72.41 -0.36
N ASP A 198 15.82 -73.56 -0.19
CA ASP A 198 15.25 -74.37 -1.26
C ASP A 198 16.28 -74.76 -2.34
N VAL A 199 17.50 -75.06 -1.89
CA VAL A 199 18.61 -75.46 -2.77
C VAL A 199 18.38 -76.89 -3.28
N SER A 200 18.28 -77.07 -4.59
CA SER A 200 18.12 -78.40 -5.19
C SER A 200 19.35 -79.26 -4.94
N GLY A 201 19.20 -80.45 -4.37
CA GLY A 201 20.33 -81.26 -3.89
C GLY A 201 20.70 -81.00 -2.42
N GLY A 202 19.99 -80.08 -1.75
CA GLY A 202 20.04 -79.86 -0.31
C GLY A 202 21.40 -79.37 0.19
N ALA A 203 21.71 -79.66 1.45
CA ALA A 203 22.90 -79.15 2.13
C ALA A 203 24.25 -79.55 1.49
N SER A 204 24.27 -80.61 0.68
CA SER A 204 25.46 -81.08 -0.02
C SER A 204 25.70 -80.39 -1.36
N ALA A 205 24.73 -79.63 -1.86
CA ALA A 205 24.88 -78.88 -3.09
C ALA A 205 25.78 -77.64 -2.89
N THR A 206 26.54 -77.31 -3.92
CA THR A 206 27.46 -76.17 -3.95
C THR A 206 27.04 -75.20 -5.04
N PHE A 207 27.10 -73.90 -4.77
CA PHE A 207 26.88 -72.86 -5.77
C PHE A 207 27.76 -71.64 -5.51
N ASN A 208 28.19 -70.93 -6.56
CA ASN A 208 29.17 -69.84 -6.46
C ASN A 208 28.53 -68.46 -6.64
N HIS A 209 28.85 -67.51 -5.75
CA HIS A 209 28.43 -66.11 -5.81
C HIS A 209 29.65 -65.20 -5.80
N ASP A 210 29.72 -64.26 -6.74
CA ASP A 210 30.73 -63.20 -6.80
C ASP A 210 30.11 -61.89 -6.26
N ASP A 211 30.27 -60.75 -6.95
CA ASP A 211 30.02 -59.44 -6.37
C ASP A 211 28.57 -59.20 -5.93
N PHE A 212 28.37 -58.52 -4.80
CA PHE A 212 27.09 -57.98 -4.34
C PHE A 212 27.13 -56.45 -4.40
N GLN A 213 26.20 -55.85 -5.15
CA GLN A 213 26.10 -54.39 -5.33
C GLN A 213 24.82 -53.82 -4.72
N VAL A 214 24.97 -52.65 -4.09
CA VAL A 214 23.87 -51.81 -3.62
C VAL A 214 23.78 -50.58 -4.52
N LEU A 215 22.58 -50.33 -5.05
CA LEU A 215 22.22 -49.20 -5.92
C LEU A 215 21.33 -48.23 -5.14
N THR A 216 21.47 -46.94 -5.39
CA THR A 216 20.52 -45.92 -4.90
C THR A 216 20.13 -44.94 -5.98
N THR A 217 18.91 -44.41 -5.86
CA THR A 217 18.47 -43.22 -6.57
C THR A 217 18.47 -42.07 -5.58
N GLN A 218 18.96 -40.92 -6.04
CA GLN A 218 18.96 -39.68 -5.29
C GLN A 218 17.86 -38.77 -5.82
N TYR A 219 17.10 -38.18 -4.91
CA TYR A 219 16.14 -37.13 -5.19
C TYR A 219 16.58 -35.85 -4.49
N ALA A 220 16.23 -34.69 -5.04
CA ALA A 220 16.35 -33.43 -4.32
C ALA A 220 15.33 -33.36 -3.17
N ASP A 221 15.65 -32.58 -2.15
CA ASP A 221 14.84 -32.27 -0.98
C ASP A 221 15.30 -30.88 -0.54
N THR A 222 14.84 -29.84 -1.25
CA THR A 222 15.50 -28.53 -1.25
C THR A 222 15.55 -27.90 0.16
N ASP A 223 14.47 -28.05 0.93
CA ASP A 223 14.34 -27.53 2.29
C ASP A 223 14.85 -28.48 3.39
N GLY A 224 15.04 -29.77 3.07
CA GLY A 224 15.57 -30.78 3.97
C GLY A 224 14.55 -31.31 4.98
N ASP A 225 13.25 -31.22 4.72
CA ASP A 225 12.20 -31.70 5.62
C ASP A 225 11.94 -33.21 5.52
N GLY A 226 12.54 -33.86 4.51
CA GLY A 226 12.50 -35.29 4.29
C GLY A 226 11.39 -35.74 3.33
N ILE A 227 10.74 -34.81 2.64
CA ILE A 227 9.90 -35.05 1.47
C ILE A 227 10.71 -34.65 0.23
N PRO A 228 10.88 -35.54 -0.77
CA PRO A 228 11.61 -35.15 -1.97
C PRO A 228 10.75 -34.27 -2.88
N ASN A 229 11.37 -33.30 -3.57
CA ASN A 229 10.70 -32.25 -4.35
C ASN A 229 9.52 -32.73 -5.21
N HIS A 230 9.68 -33.77 -6.04
CA HIS A 230 8.59 -34.37 -6.86
C HIS A 230 7.37 -34.95 -6.09
N LEU A 231 7.35 -34.81 -4.76
CA LEU A 231 6.27 -35.19 -3.85
C LEU A 231 5.94 -34.08 -2.85
N ASP A 232 6.63 -32.95 -2.94
CA ASP A 232 6.53 -31.78 -2.07
C ASP A 232 5.95 -30.60 -2.87
N LEU A 233 4.82 -30.09 -2.40
CA LEU A 233 4.13 -29.01 -3.11
C LEU A 233 4.72 -27.61 -2.83
N ASP A 234 5.71 -27.51 -1.94
CA ASP A 234 6.49 -26.30 -1.63
C ASP A 234 7.93 -26.70 -1.28
N SER A 235 8.70 -27.08 -2.31
CA SER A 235 10.02 -27.70 -2.21
C SER A 235 11.04 -26.90 -1.40
N ASP A 236 10.96 -25.57 -1.41
CA ASP A 236 11.88 -24.70 -0.66
C ASP A 236 11.31 -24.15 0.65
N ASN A 237 10.05 -24.47 0.94
CA ASN A 237 9.33 -24.22 2.18
C ASN A 237 9.31 -22.74 2.55
N ASP A 238 9.09 -21.90 1.56
CA ASP A 238 8.96 -20.49 1.77
C ASP A 238 7.49 -20.07 2.00
N GLY A 239 6.52 -20.93 1.68
CA GLY A 239 5.09 -20.67 1.80
C GLY A 239 4.41 -20.27 0.49
N CYS A 240 5.12 -20.35 -0.63
CA CYS A 240 4.57 -20.29 -1.98
C CYS A 240 4.52 -21.71 -2.56
N LEU A 241 3.57 -22.02 -3.43
CA LEU A 241 3.44 -23.37 -3.96
C LEU A 241 4.27 -23.50 -5.23
N ASP A 242 4.92 -24.63 -5.41
CA ASP A 242 5.78 -24.93 -6.55
C ASP A 242 5.02 -24.73 -7.88
N ALA A 243 3.75 -25.15 -7.91
CA ALA A 243 2.85 -24.93 -9.04
C ALA A 243 2.68 -23.45 -9.46
N LEU A 244 2.82 -22.49 -8.54
CA LEU A 244 2.79 -21.05 -8.82
C LEU A 244 4.18 -20.48 -9.16
N GLU A 245 5.24 -21.17 -8.75
CA GLU A 245 6.62 -20.73 -8.87
C GLU A 245 7.34 -21.32 -10.08
N GLY A 246 6.73 -22.29 -10.75
CA GLY A 246 7.12 -22.74 -12.07
C GLY A 246 7.18 -21.61 -13.10
N ASP A 247 7.73 -21.86 -14.27
CA ASP A 247 7.95 -20.82 -15.28
C ASP A 247 6.74 -20.54 -16.21
N GLU A 248 5.59 -21.17 -15.97
CA GLU A 248 4.31 -20.94 -16.65
C GLU A 248 3.43 -19.91 -15.92
N ASN A 249 2.34 -19.51 -16.57
CA ASN A 249 1.41 -18.51 -16.04
C ASN A 249 0.26 -19.15 -15.24
N VAL A 250 0.60 -20.04 -14.30
CA VAL A 250 -0.37 -20.63 -13.36
C VAL A 250 -0.86 -19.57 -12.40
N THR A 251 -2.14 -19.60 -12.03
CA THR A 251 -2.74 -18.67 -11.10
C THR A 251 -3.35 -19.34 -9.87
N THR A 252 -3.43 -18.60 -8.76
CA THR A 252 -4.10 -19.09 -7.53
C THR A 252 -5.53 -19.57 -7.75
N SER A 253 -6.22 -19.05 -8.78
CA SER A 253 -7.58 -19.47 -9.15
C SER A 253 -7.66 -20.83 -9.86
N GLN A 254 -6.54 -21.32 -10.37
CA GLN A 254 -6.41 -22.61 -11.04
C GLN A 254 -5.97 -23.73 -10.10
N LEU A 255 -5.46 -23.39 -8.91
CA LEU A 255 -5.09 -24.36 -7.88
C LEU A 255 -6.30 -25.10 -7.32
N GLN A 256 -6.12 -26.39 -7.08
CA GLN A 256 -7.12 -27.30 -6.51
C GLN A 256 -6.55 -27.94 -5.24
N THR A 257 -7.42 -28.39 -4.34
CA THR A 257 -6.95 -29.18 -3.19
C THR A 257 -6.25 -30.45 -3.68
N ALA A 258 -5.00 -30.65 -3.27
CA ALA A 258 -4.23 -31.80 -3.67
C ALA A 258 -4.89 -33.10 -3.19
N SER A 259 -4.80 -34.15 -4.01
CA SER A 259 -5.32 -35.49 -3.72
C SER A 259 -4.16 -36.44 -3.37
N GLY A 260 -4.46 -37.72 -3.14
CA GLY A 260 -3.40 -38.70 -2.84
C GLY A 260 -2.69 -38.49 -1.51
N THR A 261 -1.36 -38.61 -1.52
CA THR A 261 -0.45 -38.53 -0.37
C THR A 261 0.51 -37.34 -0.41
N VAL A 262 0.49 -36.54 -1.47
CA VAL A 262 1.38 -35.38 -1.66
C VAL A 262 1.06 -34.26 -0.65
N THR A 263 2.09 -33.52 -0.25
CA THR A 263 1.96 -32.56 0.86
C THR A 263 2.97 -31.42 0.75
N VAL A 264 2.63 -30.25 1.30
CA VAL A 264 3.55 -29.10 1.49
C VAL A 264 4.52 -29.29 2.69
N GLY A 265 4.68 -30.53 3.15
CA GLY A 265 5.50 -30.84 4.32
C GLY A 265 5.28 -29.94 5.56
N THR A 266 6.33 -29.23 5.95
CA THR A 266 6.32 -28.30 7.10
C THR A 266 5.95 -26.85 6.76
N SER A 267 5.62 -26.56 5.51
CA SER A 267 5.30 -25.22 5.02
C SER A 267 3.99 -24.64 5.56
N ALA A 268 3.94 -23.30 5.54
CA ALA A 268 2.76 -22.51 5.79
C ALA A 268 1.81 -22.41 4.57
N ALA A 269 2.21 -22.94 3.41
CA ALA A 269 1.39 -22.99 2.20
C ALA A 269 0.11 -23.86 2.40
N SER A 270 -0.87 -23.67 1.52
CA SER A 270 -2.07 -24.51 1.52
C SER A 270 -1.85 -25.74 0.66
N ASN A 271 -2.27 -26.93 1.12
CA ASN A 271 -2.04 -28.20 0.40
C ASN A 271 -2.80 -28.28 -0.94
N GLN A 272 -2.24 -27.72 -2.01
CA GLN A 272 -2.89 -27.53 -3.30
C GLN A 272 -1.90 -27.75 -4.45
N ASN A 273 -2.41 -28.27 -5.57
CA ASN A 273 -1.67 -28.52 -6.81
C ASN A 273 -2.59 -28.20 -8.02
N LEU A 274 -2.26 -28.66 -9.23
CA LEU A 274 -3.05 -28.43 -10.45
C LEU A 274 -4.24 -29.40 -10.61
N GLY A 275 -4.31 -30.41 -9.74
CA GLY A 275 -5.36 -31.43 -9.68
C GLY A 275 -5.25 -32.51 -10.76
N VAL A 276 -6.11 -33.52 -10.67
CA VAL A 276 -6.03 -34.80 -11.41
C VAL A 276 -6.39 -34.72 -12.92
N ALA A 277 -6.45 -33.53 -13.50
CA ALA A 277 -6.82 -33.34 -14.90
C ALA A 277 -5.57 -33.36 -15.80
N VAL A 278 -5.06 -34.57 -16.03
CA VAL A 278 -3.74 -34.80 -16.62
C VAL A 278 -3.78 -35.37 -18.03
N ASN A 279 -2.63 -35.37 -18.71
CA ASN A 279 -2.46 -36.07 -19.98
C ASN A 279 -2.14 -37.57 -19.76
N ALA A 280 -1.84 -38.31 -20.83
CA ALA A 280 -1.59 -39.75 -20.73
C ALA A 280 -0.29 -40.15 -19.99
N ASN A 281 0.55 -39.18 -19.66
CA ASN A 281 1.81 -39.32 -18.94
C ASN A 281 1.76 -38.62 -17.56
N GLY A 282 0.56 -38.34 -17.01
CA GLY A 282 0.42 -37.76 -15.66
C GLY A 282 0.68 -36.26 -15.55
N VAL A 283 1.19 -35.60 -16.58
CA VAL A 283 1.40 -34.14 -16.51
C VAL A 283 0.09 -33.34 -16.60
N PRO A 284 -0.17 -32.33 -15.73
CA PRO A 284 -1.35 -31.48 -15.76
C PRO A 284 -1.61 -30.83 -17.12
N ALA A 285 -2.84 -30.97 -17.63
CA ALA A 285 -3.22 -30.42 -18.94
C ALA A 285 -3.15 -28.88 -19.00
N LEU A 286 -3.11 -28.21 -17.85
CA LEU A 286 -3.11 -26.75 -17.74
C LEU A 286 -1.82 -26.11 -18.26
N VAL A 287 -0.68 -26.76 -17.99
CA VAL A 287 0.68 -26.27 -18.27
C VAL A 287 1.31 -26.97 -19.48
N ASN A 288 0.72 -28.07 -19.94
CA ASN A 288 1.11 -28.70 -21.20
C ASN A 288 0.90 -27.79 -22.43
N SER A 289 1.67 -28.04 -23.49
CA SER A 289 1.54 -27.40 -24.81
C SER A 289 0.09 -27.15 -25.26
N GLY A 290 -0.28 -25.86 -25.37
CA GLY A 290 -1.62 -25.39 -25.74
C GLY A 290 -2.62 -25.30 -24.58
N GLY A 291 -2.17 -25.56 -23.35
CA GLY A 291 -2.89 -25.34 -22.10
C GLY A 291 -3.13 -23.86 -21.81
N ALA A 292 -3.93 -23.57 -20.79
CA ALA A 292 -4.32 -22.19 -20.49
C ALA A 292 -3.23 -21.40 -19.73
N ALA A 293 -2.30 -22.09 -19.06
CA ALA A 293 -1.16 -21.48 -18.37
C ALA A 293 0.14 -21.54 -19.19
N ASP A 294 0.21 -22.42 -20.19
CA ASP A 294 1.39 -22.63 -21.06
C ASP A 294 1.85 -21.34 -21.78
N ILE A 295 3.14 -21.02 -21.65
CA ILE A 295 3.80 -19.92 -22.36
C ILE A 295 5.01 -20.37 -23.21
N GLY A 296 5.53 -21.59 -23.00
CA GLY A 296 6.76 -22.11 -23.61
C GLY A 296 6.54 -23.16 -24.70
N SER A 297 5.32 -23.70 -24.80
CA SER A 297 4.93 -24.83 -25.68
C SER A 297 5.63 -26.15 -25.39
N ASP A 298 6.21 -26.29 -24.21
CA ASP A 298 6.81 -27.48 -23.62
C ASP A 298 5.79 -28.35 -22.87
N GLN A 299 6.28 -29.43 -22.28
CA GLN A 299 5.49 -30.36 -21.48
C GLN A 299 5.79 -30.08 -20.01
N GLY A 300 4.77 -29.76 -19.23
CA GLY A 300 4.93 -29.40 -17.81
C GLY A 300 5.49 -28.00 -17.64
N GLN A 301 6.04 -27.75 -16.45
CA GLN A 301 6.68 -26.54 -16.01
C GLN A 301 8.18 -26.76 -15.82
N GLY A 302 8.96 -25.71 -16.03
CA GLY A 302 10.31 -25.56 -15.51
C GLY A 302 10.29 -25.19 -14.03
N VAL A 303 11.44 -25.35 -13.37
CA VAL A 303 11.59 -25.16 -11.91
C VAL A 303 11.35 -23.71 -11.42
N GLY A 304 11.40 -22.72 -12.32
CA GLY A 304 11.23 -21.30 -11.97
C GLY A 304 11.94 -20.88 -10.67
N THR A 305 11.17 -20.49 -9.64
CA THR A 305 11.67 -20.13 -8.30
C THR A 305 11.40 -21.16 -7.19
N SER A 306 10.72 -22.28 -7.47
CA SER A 306 10.25 -23.26 -6.47
C SER A 306 11.33 -23.93 -5.61
N THR A 307 12.60 -23.73 -5.96
CA THR A 307 13.75 -24.28 -5.23
C THR A 307 14.64 -23.20 -4.63
N ASN A 308 14.15 -21.97 -4.51
CA ASN A 308 14.87 -20.81 -4.04
C ASN A 308 14.07 -19.99 -3.03
N SER A 309 14.12 -20.40 -1.77
CA SER A 309 13.43 -19.79 -0.62
C SER A 309 13.73 -18.30 -0.35
N SER A 310 14.59 -17.67 -1.15
CA SER A 310 14.84 -16.24 -1.13
C SER A 310 13.99 -15.45 -2.13
N ILE A 311 13.25 -16.08 -3.04
CA ILE A 311 12.46 -15.46 -4.11
C ILE A 311 11.14 -16.24 -4.27
N LYS A 312 10.01 -15.53 -4.37
CA LYS A 312 8.69 -16.15 -4.63
C LYS A 312 8.03 -15.59 -5.87
N ASP A 313 7.07 -16.32 -6.41
CA ASP A 313 6.11 -15.75 -7.35
C ASP A 313 5.24 -14.64 -6.73
N VAL A 314 4.90 -13.66 -7.55
CA VAL A 314 4.08 -12.51 -7.15
C VAL A 314 2.68 -12.91 -6.68
N GLN A 315 2.15 -14.04 -7.12
CA GLN A 315 0.82 -14.51 -6.76
C GLN A 315 0.71 -15.00 -5.33
N CYS A 316 1.84 -15.27 -4.68
CA CYS A 316 1.91 -15.58 -3.26
C CYS A 316 1.81 -14.33 -2.36
N SER A 317 1.64 -13.14 -2.96
CA SER A 317 1.38 -11.89 -2.23
C SER A 317 -0.10 -11.54 -2.12
N SER A 318 -0.45 -10.96 -0.97
CA SER A 318 -1.75 -10.32 -0.73
C SER A 318 -1.85 -8.95 -1.41
N VAL A 319 -3.07 -8.54 -1.75
CA VAL A 319 -3.34 -7.29 -2.50
C VAL A 319 -4.03 -6.25 -1.62
N PHE A 320 -3.62 -4.99 -1.73
CA PHE A 320 -4.29 -3.85 -1.07
C PHE A 320 -5.54 -3.39 -1.83
N GLY A 321 -5.57 -3.67 -3.14
CA GLY A 321 -6.52 -3.07 -4.07
C GLY A 321 -6.21 -1.59 -4.30
N CYS A 322 -7.03 -0.95 -5.12
CA CYS A 322 -6.97 0.50 -5.32
C CYS A 322 -8.09 1.19 -4.52
N THR A 323 -7.74 1.69 -3.34
CA THR A 323 -8.69 2.32 -2.40
C THR A 323 -8.23 3.72 -1.99
N SER A 324 -9.08 4.47 -1.28
CA SER A 324 -8.73 5.79 -0.74
C SER A 324 -7.79 5.73 0.47
N TRP A 325 -7.30 4.55 0.84
CA TRP A 325 -6.41 4.39 1.99
C TRP A 325 -5.02 4.92 1.64
N ILE A 326 -4.31 5.37 2.68
CA ILE A 326 -2.98 5.95 2.58
C ILE A 326 -2.09 5.13 3.50
N TYR A 327 -0.94 4.71 2.99
CA TYR A 327 0.01 3.90 3.72
C TYR A 327 1.34 4.61 3.81
N LEU A 328 2.11 4.31 4.85
CA LEU A 328 3.51 4.67 4.88
C LEU A 328 4.33 3.53 5.46
N SER A 329 5.56 3.39 4.98
CA SER A 329 6.54 2.51 5.61
C SER A 329 7.48 3.32 6.50
N GLN A 330 7.99 2.69 7.55
CA GLN A 330 9.17 3.17 8.28
C GLN A 330 10.10 1.99 8.47
N TYR A 331 11.23 2.00 7.75
CA TYR A 331 12.20 0.90 7.70
C TYR A 331 11.59 -0.41 7.17
N ASN A 332 11.25 -1.34 8.05
CA ASN A 332 10.63 -2.63 7.71
C ASN A 332 9.18 -2.74 8.21
N THR A 333 8.59 -1.67 8.75
CA THR A 333 7.23 -1.70 9.30
C THR A 333 6.30 -0.90 8.43
N LEU A 334 5.18 -1.50 8.03
CA LEU A 334 4.09 -0.84 7.32
C LEU A 334 3.08 -0.26 8.31
N TYR A 335 2.58 0.92 7.99
CA TYR A 335 1.55 1.62 8.76
C TYR A 335 0.41 2.04 7.84
N ASN A 336 -0.81 1.94 8.35
CA ASN A 336 -1.95 2.65 7.77
C ASN A 336 -1.96 4.09 8.31
N VAL A 337 -2.23 5.08 7.48
CA VAL A 337 -2.48 6.46 7.92
C VAL A 337 -3.96 6.59 8.27
N ASP A 338 -4.28 6.55 9.57
CA ASP A 338 -5.65 6.72 10.03
C ASP A 338 -6.08 8.19 9.85
N THR A 339 -6.88 8.42 8.82
CA THR A 339 -7.42 9.74 8.46
C THR A 339 -8.74 10.08 9.16
N SER A 340 -9.24 9.23 10.06
CA SER A 340 -10.50 9.47 10.78
C SER A 340 -10.37 10.44 11.96
N THR A 341 -9.13 10.75 12.39
CA THR A 341 -8.83 11.63 13.51
C THR A 341 -8.00 12.85 13.09
N ASN A 342 -7.98 13.91 13.90
CA ASN A 342 -6.96 14.98 13.79
C ASN A 342 -6.38 15.25 15.19
N PRO A 343 -5.08 14.96 15.45
CA PRO A 343 -4.06 14.54 14.46
C PRO A 343 -4.32 13.13 13.89
N PHE A 344 -3.77 12.86 12.70
CA PHE A 344 -3.70 11.50 12.15
C PHE A 344 -2.85 10.61 13.06
N THR A 345 -3.11 9.30 13.01
CA THR A 345 -2.31 8.29 13.72
C THR A 345 -1.80 7.25 12.75
N TYR A 346 -0.72 6.56 13.13
CA TYR A 346 -0.08 5.53 12.31
C TYR A 346 -0.15 4.17 13.04
N PRO A 347 -1.31 3.47 13.02
CA PRO A 347 -1.37 2.09 13.47
C PRO A 347 -0.48 1.18 12.61
N SER A 348 0.37 0.38 13.26
CA SER A 348 1.21 -0.61 12.59
C SER A 348 0.35 -1.74 12.03
N MET A 349 0.61 -2.13 10.79
CA MET A 349 0.00 -3.28 10.12
C MET A 349 0.85 -4.54 10.32
N GLY A 350 2.17 -4.37 10.34
CA GLY A 350 3.14 -5.40 10.70
C GLY A 350 4.52 -5.10 10.13
N THR A 351 5.43 -6.06 10.28
CA THR A 351 6.86 -5.86 10.07
C THR A 351 7.43 -6.96 9.18
N ALA A 352 8.17 -6.58 8.13
CA ALA A 352 8.89 -7.51 7.27
C ALA A 352 10.27 -7.90 7.83
N SER A 353 10.79 -9.01 7.28
CA SER A 353 12.15 -9.50 7.52
C SER A 353 13.24 -8.58 6.95
N VAL A 354 12.89 -7.71 6.00
CA VAL A 354 13.81 -6.79 5.33
C VAL A 354 13.29 -5.35 5.38
N ASN A 355 14.20 -4.39 5.33
CA ASN A 355 13.83 -2.99 5.14
C ASN A 355 13.44 -2.75 3.67
N TYR A 356 12.41 -1.95 3.43
CA TYR A 356 11.98 -1.54 2.10
C TYR A 356 11.70 -0.04 2.04
N ASN A 357 11.80 0.52 0.85
CA ASN A 357 11.55 1.92 0.53
C ASN A 357 11.09 2.01 -0.93
N ALA A 358 10.83 3.21 -1.44
CA ALA A 358 10.25 3.45 -2.75
C ALA A 358 8.86 2.78 -2.96
N ILE A 359 8.06 2.61 -1.91
CA ILE A 359 6.80 1.89 -1.94
C ILE A 359 5.75 2.59 -2.79
N ALA A 360 4.99 1.83 -3.57
CA ALA A 360 3.94 2.38 -4.41
C ALA A 360 2.88 1.31 -4.72
N ILE A 361 1.61 1.72 -4.84
CA ILE A 361 0.52 0.79 -5.21
C ILE A 361 0.33 0.84 -6.72
N ASN A 362 0.44 -0.31 -7.39
CA ASN A 362 0.11 -0.44 -8.80
C ASN A 362 -1.42 -0.45 -8.97
N PRO A 363 -2.02 0.55 -9.64
CA PRO A 363 -3.47 0.62 -9.81
C PRO A 363 -4.05 -0.49 -10.70
N LEU A 364 -3.21 -1.20 -11.46
CA LEU A 364 -3.65 -2.25 -12.40
C LEU A 364 -3.92 -3.60 -11.72
N ASP A 365 -3.17 -3.93 -10.66
CA ASP A 365 -3.29 -5.20 -9.93
C ASP A 365 -3.59 -5.01 -8.42
N GLY A 366 -3.50 -3.77 -7.91
CA GLY A 366 -3.75 -3.44 -6.51
C GLY A 366 -2.65 -3.90 -5.54
N ARG A 367 -1.47 -4.31 -6.03
CA ARG A 367 -0.32 -4.69 -5.20
C ARG A 367 0.53 -3.48 -4.84
N MET A 368 1.13 -3.53 -3.66
CA MET A 368 2.14 -2.56 -3.26
C MET A 368 3.52 -3.12 -3.61
N TYR A 369 4.26 -2.43 -4.44
CA TYR A 369 5.64 -2.74 -4.77
C TYR A 369 6.57 -1.84 -3.98
N GLY A 370 7.83 -2.27 -3.80
CA GLY A 370 8.88 -1.47 -3.19
C GLY A 370 10.25 -2.01 -3.55
N MET A 371 11.31 -1.29 -3.18
CA MET A 371 12.69 -1.73 -3.36
C MET A 371 13.28 -2.16 -2.01
N GLN A 372 13.96 -3.31 -2.00
CA GLN A 372 14.71 -3.74 -0.83
C GLN A 372 15.85 -2.75 -0.54
N VAL A 373 15.95 -2.30 0.72
CA VAL A 373 17.02 -1.41 1.19
C VAL A 373 18.28 -2.24 1.52
N LEU A 374 19.39 -1.57 1.87
CA LEU A 374 20.73 -2.16 2.08
C LEU A 374 21.48 -2.47 0.77
N ASN A 375 21.45 -1.52 -0.17
CA ASN A 375 22.26 -1.59 -1.38
C ASN A 375 21.85 -2.77 -2.30
N SER A 376 20.55 -3.04 -2.38
CA SER A 376 19.96 -4.08 -3.21
C SER A 376 19.25 -3.48 -4.43
N ASN A 377 19.16 -4.24 -5.52
CA ASN A 377 18.31 -3.95 -6.67
C ASN A 377 17.10 -4.90 -6.74
N ASN A 378 16.78 -5.57 -5.64
CA ASN A 378 15.65 -6.48 -5.56
C ASN A 378 14.33 -5.72 -5.47
N LEU A 379 13.38 -6.14 -6.32
CA LEU A 379 12.00 -5.73 -6.27
C LEU A 379 11.26 -6.54 -5.21
N LEU A 380 10.43 -5.89 -4.42
CA LEU A 380 9.59 -6.52 -3.42
C LEU A 380 8.12 -6.24 -3.73
N VAL A 381 7.26 -7.18 -3.34
CA VAL A 381 5.83 -6.93 -3.12
C VAL A 381 5.55 -6.94 -1.64
N ILE A 382 4.97 -5.86 -1.14
CA ILE A 382 4.61 -5.70 0.26
C ILE A 382 3.20 -6.27 0.43
N ASN A 383 3.02 -7.08 1.46
CA ASN A 383 1.74 -7.67 1.84
C ASN A 383 0.94 -6.74 2.74
N THR A 384 -0.37 -6.98 2.80
CA THR A 384 -1.31 -6.23 3.65
C THR A 384 -1.04 -6.33 5.15
N ASP A 385 -0.26 -7.33 5.59
CA ASP A 385 0.23 -7.47 6.96
C ASP A 385 1.62 -6.84 7.16
N GLY A 386 2.15 -6.14 6.16
CA GLY A 386 3.46 -5.49 6.19
C GLY A 386 4.66 -6.41 5.94
N SER A 387 4.46 -7.73 5.82
CA SER A 387 5.48 -8.66 5.32
C SER A 387 5.80 -8.39 3.84
N SER A 388 6.81 -9.04 3.27
CA SER A 388 7.19 -8.81 1.88
C SER A 388 7.60 -10.09 1.17
N VAL A 389 7.18 -10.19 -0.09
CA VAL A 389 7.64 -11.17 -1.07
C VAL A 389 8.80 -10.57 -1.87
N ASN A 390 9.91 -11.28 -1.99
CA ASN A 390 11.03 -10.86 -2.83
C ASN A 390 10.88 -11.42 -4.24
N LEU A 391 10.87 -10.56 -5.25
CA LEU A 391 10.77 -10.95 -6.66
C LEU A 391 12.13 -11.05 -7.36
N GLY A 392 13.22 -10.77 -6.65
CA GLY A 392 14.58 -10.81 -7.19
C GLY A 392 15.03 -9.50 -7.85
N PRO A 393 16.25 -9.49 -8.43
CA PRO A 393 16.90 -8.28 -8.94
C PRO A 393 16.29 -7.78 -10.24
N VAL A 394 15.99 -6.49 -10.31
CA VAL A 394 15.52 -5.84 -11.55
C VAL A 394 16.69 -5.64 -12.51
N THR A 395 16.56 -6.16 -13.73
CA THR A 395 17.57 -6.03 -14.79
C THR A 395 17.67 -4.57 -15.26
N GLY A 396 18.88 -4.01 -15.29
CA GLY A 396 19.14 -2.63 -15.70
C GLY A 396 19.16 -1.61 -14.56
N LEU A 397 18.77 -2.02 -13.34
CA LEU A 397 19.01 -1.24 -12.13
C LEU A 397 20.46 -1.44 -11.62
N PRO A 398 21.15 -0.37 -11.18
CA PRO A 398 22.40 -0.51 -10.45
C PRO A 398 22.23 -1.37 -9.20
N ALA A 399 23.10 -2.36 -9.04
CA ALA A 399 23.29 -3.03 -7.76
C ALA A 399 24.10 -2.13 -6.81
N ASN A 400 24.06 -2.44 -5.51
CA ASN A 400 24.82 -1.73 -4.48
C ASN A 400 24.41 -0.27 -4.22
N VAL A 401 23.17 0.11 -4.53
CA VAL A 401 22.62 1.44 -4.24
C VAL A 401 21.29 1.34 -3.48
N THR A 402 20.92 2.42 -2.79
CA THR A 402 19.60 2.51 -2.16
C THR A 402 18.68 3.34 -3.05
N TYR A 403 17.49 2.82 -3.33
CA TYR A 403 16.40 3.57 -3.94
C TYR A 403 15.60 4.21 -2.81
N ASN A 404 15.56 5.54 -2.78
CA ASN A 404 15.00 6.25 -1.63
C ASN A 404 13.57 6.73 -1.83
N ALA A 405 13.09 6.73 -3.07
CA ALA A 405 11.79 7.26 -3.46
C ALA A 405 11.26 6.43 -4.64
N GLY A 406 9.96 6.21 -4.69
CA GLY A 406 9.32 5.52 -5.80
C GLY A 406 7.84 5.78 -5.89
N GLU A 407 7.29 5.59 -7.08
CA GLU A 407 5.87 5.83 -7.34
C GLU A 407 5.44 5.10 -8.62
N ILE A 408 4.19 4.65 -8.69
CA ILE A 408 3.63 3.96 -9.86
C ILE A 408 2.58 4.83 -10.52
N ASP A 409 2.71 5.03 -11.84
CA ASP A 409 1.70 5.78 -12.59
C ASP A 409 0.42 4.98 -12.87
N ASN A 410 -0.59 5.66 -13.43
CA ASN A 410 -1.87 5.03 -13.76
C ASN A 410 -1.81 3.97 -14.88
N ALA A 411 -0.64 3.78 -15.50
CA ALA A 411 -0.40 2.77 -16.53
C ALA A 411 0.51 1.62 -16.01
N GLY A 412 0.81 1.59 -14.70
CA GLY A 412 1.63 0.55 -14.08
C GLY A 412 3.13 0.72 -14.29
N ASN A 413 3.59 1.90 -14.73
CA ASN A 413 5.02 2.17 -14.82
C ASN A 413 5.56 2.56 -13.45
N TYR A 414 6.53 1.81 -12.94
CA TYR A 414 7.11 2.04 -11.63
C TYR A 414 8.38 2.88 -11.74
N TYR A 415 8.35 4.09 -11.17
CA TYR A 415 9.48 5.01 -11.14
C TYR A 415 10.23 4.86 -9.82
N VAL A 416 11.55 4.69 -9.86
CA VAL A 416 12.40 4.64 -8.65
C VAL A 416 13.59 5.57 -8.79
N LYS A 417 13.96 6.23 -7.70
CA LYS A 417 15.07 7.19 -7.67
C LYS A 417 16.21 6.71 -6.79
N VAL A 418 17.44 6.84 -7.29
CA VAL A 418 18.66 6.48 -6.56
C VAL A 418 19.03 7.56 -5.54
N ASN A 419 19.42 7.16 -4.33
CA ASN A 419 19.75 8.07 -3.23
C ASN A 419 21.09 8.79 -3.40
N ASN A 420 22.13 8.08 -3.87
CA ASN A 420 23.49 8.60 -3.95
C ASN A 420 23.81 9.30 -5.30
N ASP A 421 22.95 9.18 -6.31
CA ASP A 421 22.99 9.98 -7.53
C ASP A 421 21.62 10.63 -7.79
N ASN A 422 21.52 11.89 -7.38
CA ASN A 422 20.29 12.68 -7.43
C ASN A 422 19.87 13.12 -8.84
N GLN A 423 20.58 12.69 -9.89
CA GLN A 423 20.19 12.89 -11.30
C GLN A 423 19.64 11.62 -11.96
N GLN A 424 19.58 10.48 -11.26
CA GLN A 424 19.14 9.22 -11.85
C GLN A 424 17.75 8.82 -11.34
N LEU A 425 16.81 8.73 -12.28
CA LEU A 425 15.49 8.13 -12.11
C LEU A 425 15.43 6.91 -13.03
N TYR A 426 14.77 5.83 -12.61
CA TYR A 426 14.58 4.64 -13.42
C TYR A 426 13.10 4.36 -13.59
N LYS A 427 12.73 3.87 -14.77
CA LYS A 427 11.38 3.38 -15.07
C LYS A 427 11.44 1.86 -15.19
N ILE A 428 10.83 1.16 -14.25
CA ILE A 428 10.73 -0.30 -14.17
C ILE A 428 9.43 -0.74 -14.87
N ASN A 429 9.55 -1.74 -15.74
CA ASN A 429 8.43 -2.52 -16.22
C ASN A 429 8.28 -3.74 -15.30
N LEU A 430 7.23 -3.71 -14.47
CA LEU A 430 6.96 -4.73 -13.45
C LEU A 430 6.75 -6.14 -14.03
N SER A 431 6.21 -6.27 -15.24
CA SER A 431 5.93 -7.59 -15.83
C SER A 431 7.19 -8.26 -16.38
N THR A 432 8.17 -7.48 -16.83
CA THR A 432 9.43 -8.00 -17.39
C THR A 432 10.60 -7.91 -16.41
N GLN A 433 10.40 -7.25 -15.27
CA GLN A 433 11.45 -6.87 -14.31
C GLN A 433 12.68 -6.23 -14.98
N THR A 434 12.44 -5.34 -15.95
CA THR A 434 13.49 -4.56 -16.61
C THR A 434 13.35 -3.07 -16.33
N ALA A 435 14.46 -2.35 -16.24
CA ALA A 435 14.49 -0.92 -15.97
C ALA A 435 15.17 -0.12 -17.08
N THR A 436 14.62 1.07 -17.37
CA THR A 436 15.21 2.06 -18.28
C THR A 436 15.62 3.30 -17.49
N LEU A 437 16.86 3.76 -17.67
CA LEU A 437 17.37 4.98 -17.05
C LEU A 437 16.72 6.24 -17.68
N ILE A 438 16.32 7.17 -16.82
CA ILE A 438 15.89 8.53 -17.13
C ILE A 438 16.85 9.49 -16.42
N THR A 439 17.75 10.10 -17.19
CA THR A 439 18.66 11.13 -16.65
C THR A 439 17.91 12.44 -16.46
N LEU A 440 17.92 12.97 -15.25
CA LEU A 440 17.31 14.25 -14.92
C LEU A 440 18.21 15.41 -15.37
N ASN A 441 17.61 16.50 -15.85
CA ASN A 441 18.34 17.72 -16.25
C ASN A 441 18.89 18.54 -15.06
N ALA A 442 18.57 18.14 -13.82
CA ALA A 442 19.04 18.77 -12.60
C ALA A 442 19.14 17.73 -11.46
N SER A 443 20.11 17.92 -10.57
CA SER A 443 20.27 17.13 -9.35
C SER A 443 19.27 17.58 -8.28
N ILE A 444 18.41 16.68 -7.82
CA ILE A 444 17.40 16.96 -6.79
C ILE A 444 17.39 15.87 -5.71
N PHE A 445 17.55 16.28 -4.45
CA PHE A 445 17.40 15.39 -3.31
C PHE A 445 15.94 15.41 -2.85
N VAL A 446 15.11 14.57 -3.46
CA VAL A 446 13.72 14.33 -3.05
C VAL A 446 13.67 13.05 -2.22
N PRO A 447 13.27 13.11 -0.93
CA PRO A 447 13.17 11.93 -0.09
C PRO A 447 12.09 10.97 -0.59
N ASP A 448 10.99 11.48 -1.13
CA ASP A 448 9.92 10.71 -1.77
C ASP A 448 9.21 11.53 -2.88
N MET A 449 8.34 10.90 -3.67
CA MET A 449 7.61 11.48 -4.80
C MET A 449 6.22 10.91 -5.00
N ALA A 450 5.33 11.68 -5.64
CA ALA A 450 3.97 11.26 -5.95
C ALA A 450 3.54 11.61 -7.39
N PHE A 451 2.73 10.77 -8.02
CA PHE A 451 2.37 10.91 -9.44
C PHE A 451 1.00 11.54 -9.65
N ASN A 452 0.97 12.68 -10.33
CA ASN A 452 -0.27 13.38 -10.64
C ASN A 452 -0.88 12.91 -11.96
N ILE A 453 -1.96 12.13 -11.89
CA ILE A 453 -2.62 11.58 -13.07
C ILE A 453 -3.28 12.64 -13.98
N LYS A 454 -3.51 13.87 -13.49
CA LYS A 454 -4.14 14.93 -14.30
C LYS A 454 -3.18 15.57 -15.29
N ASN A 455 -1.88 15.55 -15.00
CA ASN A 455 -0.87 16.20 -15.85
C ASN A 455 0.33 15.30 -16.20
N GLY A 456 0.42 14.10 -15.64
CA GLY A 456 1.47 13.12 -15.94
C GLY A 456 2.84 13.45 -15.35
N LEU A 457 2.89 14.28 -14.30
CA LEU A 457 4.13 14.70 -13.63
C LEU A 457 4.27 14.03 -12.26
N LEU A 458 5.51 13.69 -11.91
CA LEU A 458 5.89 13.33 -10.54
C LEU A 458 6.15 14.61 -9.73
N TYR A 459 5.81 14.62 -8.46
CA TYR A 459 6.03 15.73 -7.54
C TYR A 459 6.76 15.27 -6.29
N GLY A 460 7.78 16.02 -5.87
CA GLY A 460 8.50 15.78 -4.63
C GLY A 460 8.95 17.09 -4.01
N VAL A 461 9.52 17.04 -2.80
CA VAL A 461 10.09 18.24 -2.15
C VAL A 461 11.60 18.08 -2.06
N ASN A 462 12.33 19.05 -2.60
CA ASN A 462 13.80 19.04 -2.51
C ASN A 462 14.22 19.31 -1.06
N ALA A 463 14.72 18.30 -0.37
CA ALA A 463 15.00 18.38 1.05
C ALA A 463 16.12 19.36 1.41
N THR A 464 16.97 19.73 0.44
CA THR A 464 18.02 20.73 0.63
C THR A 464 17.43 22.10 0.96
N ASN A 465 16.35 22.50 0.29
CA ASN A 465 15.83 23.87 0.34
C ASN A 465 14.31 23.97 0.57
N GLY A 466 13.62 22.83 0.70
CA GLY A 466 12.19 22.68 0.98
C GLY A 466 11.27 23.08 -0.17
N GLN A 467 11.80 23.30 -1.36
CA GLN A 467 11.04 23.73 -2.52
C GLN A 467 10.31 22.53 -3.15
N LEU A 468 9.05 22.71 -3.51
CA LEU A 468 8.33 21.72 -4.32
C LEU A 468 8.97 21.66 -5.72
N VAL A 469 9.14 20.46 -6.26
CA VAL A 469 9.65 20.23 -7.61
C VAL A 469 8.69 19.29 -8.35
N SER A 470 8.49 19.54 -9.65
CA SER A 470 7.88 18.57 -10.55
C SER A 470 8.93 17.94 -11.45
N ILE A 471 8.75 16.66 -11.78
CA ILE A 471 9.58 15.91 -12.72
C ILE A 471 8.67 15.44 -13.85
N ASN A 472 8.98 15.80 -15.08
CA ASN A 472 8.36 15.21 -16.26
C ASN A 472 9.17 13.97 -16.67
N PRO A 473 8.66 12.74 -16.49
CA PRO A 473 9.41 11.53 -16.81
C PRO A 473 9.36 11.15 -18.30
N THR A 474 8.60 11.86 -19.14
CA THR A 474 8.35 11.51 -20.55
C THR A 474 9.12 12.35 -21.57
N THR A 475 9.77 13.44 -21.15
CA THR A 475 10.59 14.24 -22.06
C THR A 475 11.80 13.42 -22.49
N LEU A 476 11.92 13.10 -23.77
CA LEU A 476 13.10 12.41 -24.30
C LEU A 476 14.13 13.46 -24.78
N PRO A 477 15.44 13.29 -24.51
CA PRO A 477 16.10 12.16 -23.84
C PRO A 477 16.32 12.35 -22.31
N PHE A 478 15.77 13.39 -21.69
CA PHE A 478 15.99 13.73 -20.27
C PHE A 478 14.70 13.97 -19.50
N GLY A 479 14.61 13.49 -18.26
CA GLY A 479 13.55 13.91 -17.34
C GLY A 479 13.70 15.38 -16.99
N THR A 480 12.64 16.18 -17.18
CA THR A 480 12.69 17.62 -16.93
C THR A 480 12.25 17.94 -15.51
N VAL A 481 13.16 18.46 -14.69
CA VAL A 481 12.88 18.96 -13.34
C VAL A 481 12.51 20.44 -13.41
N THR A 482 11.40 20.82 -12.78
CA THR A 482 10.94 22.21 -12.68
C THR A 482 10.68 22.55 -11.20
N PRO A 483 11.44 23.48 -10.61
CA PRO A 483 11.15 24.00 -9.27
C PRO A 483 9.89 24.88 -9.25
N ILE A 484 9.11 24.77 -8.18
CA ILE A 484 7.82 25.45 -8.01
C ILE A 484 7.86 26.28 -6.72
N GLY A 485 7.53 27.57 -6.83
CA GLY A 485 7.49 28.48 -5.68
C GLY A 485 8.86 28.96 -5.21
N THR A 486 8.91 29.52 -4.00
CA THR A 486 10.16 29.95 -3.36
C THR A 486 10.80 28.80 -2.57
N ALA A 487 12.08 28.93 -2.21
CA ALA A 487 12.78 27.99 -1.34
C ALA A 487 12.62 28.41 0.14
N PRO A 488 11.73 27.75 0.92
CA PRO A 488 11.42 28.18 2.28
C PRO A 488 12.48 27.76 3.32
N GLY A 489 13.49 26.97 2.95
CA GLY A 489 14.45 26.35 3.86
C GLY A 489 14.24 24.84 3.96
N SER A 490 15.20 24.11 4.53
CA SER A 490 15.20 22.63 4.49
C SER A 490 13.97 22.00 5.15
N PHE A 491 13.24 21.17 4.40
CA PHE A 491 12.12 20.35 4.86
C PHE A 491 12.28 18.94 4.29
N SER A 492 12.03 17.89 5.06
CA SER A 492 12.17 16.52 4.57
C SER A 492 10.80 15.87 4.50
N PHE A 493 10.15 15.95 3.34
CA PHE A 493 8.92 15.20 3.10
C PHE A 493 9.28 13.79 2.66
N GLY A 494 9.28 12.86 3.60
CA GLY A 494 9.64 11.47 3.34
C GLY A 494 8.48 10.64 2.82
N ALA A 495 7.23 11.07 2.96
CA ALA A 495 6.11 10.38 2.32
C ALA A 495 5.32 11.39 1.49
N MET A 496 5.09 11.10 0.22
CA MET A 496 4.34 11.91 -0.72
C MET A 496 3.15 11.11 -1.25
N PHE A 497 2.04 11.80 -1.55
CA PHE A 497 0.82 11.17 -2.05
C PHE A 497 0.16 12.03 -3.11
N ALA A 498 -0.43 11.41 -4.12
CA ALA A 498 -1.20 12.11 -5.14
C ALA A 498 -2.65 11.62 -5.13
N SER A 499 -3.60 12.53 -5.28
CA SER A 499 -4.99 12.16 -5.46
C SER A 499 -5.37 12.04 -6.94
N SER A 500 -6.33 11.17 -7.26
CA SER A 500 -6.94 11.08 -8.59
C SER A 500 -7.59 12.38 -9.08
N THR A 501 -7.87 13.33 -8.19
CA THR A 501 -8.35 14.68 -8.51
C THR A 501 -7.22 15.68 -8.83
N GLY A 502 -5.96 15.32 -8.59
CA GLY A 502 -4.76 16.05 -9.02
C GLY A 502 -4.04 16.83 -7.90
N GLU A 503 -4.45 16.66 -6.64
CA GLU A 503 -3.79 17.24 -5.48
C GLU A 503 -2.56 16.44 -5.08
N ILE A 504 -1.55 17.13 -4.53
CA ILE A 504 -0.36 16.50 -3.96
C ILE A 504 -0.31 16.78 -2.46
N TYR A 505 -0.06 15.73 -1.70
CA TYR A 505 0.09 15.75 -0.26
C TYR A 505 1.46 15.22 0.14
N GLY A 506 1.87 15.50 1.37
CA GLY A 506 3.05 14.86 1.94
C GLY A 506 3.15 15.00 3.46
N VAL A 507 3.93 14.12 4.06
CA VAL A 507 4.23 14.10 5.49
C VAL A 507 5.64 14.65 5.73
N ASP A 508 5.75 15.67 6.59
CA ASP A 508 7.05 16.18 7.04
C ASP A 508 7.63 15.22 8.08
N ASN A 509 8.87 14.79 7.89
CA ASN A 509 9.60 13.96 8.86
C ASN A 509 10.17 14.77 10.02
N ASN A 510 10.30 16.08 9.84
CA ASN A 510 10.89 16.99 10.82
C ASN A 510 9.84 17.97 11.37
N ASN A 511 10.28 18.92 12.19
CA ASN A 511 9.52 20.12 12.56
C ASN A 511 8.14 19.90 13.20
N GLY A 512 7.97 18.89 14.05
CA GLY A 512 6.68 18.55 14.66
C GLY A 512 5.77 17.71 13.77
N GLY A 513 6.30 17.21 12.64
CA GLY A 513 5.61 16.37 11.68
C GLY A 513 4.44 17.06 10.97
N GLY A 514 3.46 16.25 10.58
CA GLY A 514 2.18 16.70 10.02
C GLY A 514 1.99 16.37 8.55
N PHE A 515 0.73 16.42 8.16
CA PHE A 515 0.27 16.10 6.81
C PHE A 515 -0.14 17.38 6.09
N TYR A 516 0.45 17.64 4.93
CA TYR A 516 0.34 18.91 4.22
C TYR A 516 -0.17 18.69 2.80
N GLN A 517 -0.92 19.66 2.27
CA GLN A 517 -1.28 19.76 0.85
C GLN A 517 -0.47 20.88 0.18
N PHE A 518 -0.03 20.65 -1.05
CA PHE A 518 0.77 21.61 -1.82
C PHE A 518 -0.03 22.31 -2.92
N ASN A 519 0.19 23.61 -3.07
CA ASN A 519 -0.24 24.38 -4.22
C ASN A 519 0.76 24.18 -5.36
N LEU A 520 0.31 23.55 -6.45
CA LEU A 520 1.18 23.17 -7.57
C LEU A 520 1.60 24.34 -8.46
N THR A 521 1.07 25.55 -8.23
CA THR A 521 1.46 26.78 -8.94
C THR A 521 2.43 27.62 -8.11
N THR A 522 2.14 27.80 -6.82
CA THR A 522 2.91 28.70 -5.94
C THR A 522 3.94 27.99 -5.07
N GLY A 523 3.88 26.65 -4.96
CA GLY A 523 4.72 25.84 -4.07
C GLY A 523 4.39 25.99 -2.58
N GLN A 524 3.40 26.82 -2.23
CA GLN A 524 2.93 26.96 -0.85
C GLN A 524 2.31 25.66 -0.35
N LYS A 525 2.48 25.37 0.94
CA LYS A 525 1.86 24.22 1.60
C LYS A 525 0.91 24.67 2.70
N VAL A 526 -0.17 23.93 2.91
CA VAL A 526 -1.09 24.11 4.05
C VAL A 526 -1.12 22.84 4.88
N LYS A 527 -1.15 22.98 6.21
CA LYS A 527 -1.29 21.85 7.12
C LYS A 527 -2.74 21.39 7.13
N ILE A 528 -2.98 20.17 6.66
CA ILE A 528 -4.31 19.54 6.64
C ILE A 528 -4.60 18.90 8.00
N SER A 529 -3.62 18.17 8.54
CA SER A 529 -3.72 17.50 9.84
C SER A 529 -2.38 17.49 10.56
N GLY A 530 -2.41 17.39 11.88
CA GLY A 530 -1.23 16.93 12.62
C GLY A 530 -0.96 15.46 12.29
N ALA A 531 0.28 15.00 12.47
CA ALA A 531 0.65 13.61 12.29
C ALA A 531 1.95 13.32 13.07
N PRO A 532 2.21 12.06 13.47
CA PRO A 532 3.44 11.71 14.17
C PRO A 532 4.69 12.10 13.39
N GLU A 533 5.73 12.51 14.11
CA GLU A 533 7.08 12.65 13.55
C GLU A 533 7.67 11.27 13.23
N SER A 534 8.52 11.20 12.20
CA SER A 534 9.27 9.99 11.84
C SER A 534 10.67 10.35 11.38
N SER A 535 11.67 9.53 11.73
CA SER A 535 13.08 9.72 11.30
C SER A 535 13.34 9.32 9.85
N GLY A 536 12.34 8.73 9.19
CA GLY A 536 12.36 8.26 7.82
C GLY A 536 11.06 7.52 7.57
N ASN A 537 10.36 7.90 6.52
CA ASN A 537 9.18 7.22 6.04
C ASN A 537 9.18 7.30 4.52
N ASP A 538 8.21 6.62 3.93
CA ASP A 538 7.99 6.52 2.50
C ASP A 538 6.51 6.24 2.25
N GLY A 539 5.91 6.90 1.27
CA GLY A 539 4.45 6.99 1.12
C GLY A 539 3.91 6.15 -0.03
N ALA A 540 2.80 5.44 0.21
CA ALA A 540 2.05 4.81 -0.87
C ALA A 540 0.56 5.16 -0.80
N HIS A 541 -0.01 5.51 -1.95
CA HIS A 541 -1.44 5.64 -2.17
C HIS A 541 -1.76 5.24 -3.61
N CYS A 542 -2.94 4.67 -3.87
CA CYS A 542 -3.33 4.37 -5.23
C CYS A 542 -3.65 5.65 -6.01
N VAL A 543 -2.84 6.01 -7.01
CA VAL A 543 -2.96 7.28 -7.76
C VAL A 543 -4.30 7.49 -8.49
N THR A 544 -5.09 6.43 -8.69
CA THR A 544 -6.43 6.48 -9.29
C THR A 544 -7.55 6.56 -8.26
N ALA A 545 -7.25 6.57 -6.95
CA ALA A 545 -8.20 6.79 -5.88
C ALA A 545 -8.22 8.26 -5.40
N PRO A 546 -9.35 8.76 -4.87
CA PRO A 546 -9.42 10.12 -4.33
C PRO A 546 -8.87 10.19 -2.89
N ILE A 547 -8.35 11.35 -2.52
CA ILE A 547 -7.98 11.73 -1.16
C ILE A 547 -8.84 12.96 -0.85
N VAL A 548 -9.75 12.83 0.12
CA VAL A 548 -10.72 13.89 0.44
C VAL A 548 -10.68 14.18 1.93
N PHE A 549 -10.60 15.47 2.28
CA PHE A 549 -10.68 15.94 3.65
C PHE A 549 -11.78 17.00 3.78
N SER A 550 -12.54 16.94 4.86
CA SER A 550 -13.56 17.95 5.17
C SER A 550 -13.00 19.10 6.01
N ALA A 551 -13.48 20.30 5.74
CA ALA A 551 -13.24 21.51 6.52
C ALA A 551 -14.60 22.19 6.77
N ASP A 552 -14.80 22.82 7.92
CA ASP A 552 -16.03 23.57 8.23
C ASP A 552 -15.67 25.04 8.17
N LEU A 553 -15.85 25.63 6.99
CA LEU A 553 -15.58 27.04 6.80
C LEU A 553 -16.77 27.82 7.35
N ALA A 554 -16.48 28.98 7.93
CA ALA A 554 -17.53 29.89 8.39
C ALA A 554 -17.11 31.33 8.12
N ILE A 555 -18.09 32.18 7.83
CA ILE A 555 -17.87 33.61 7.63
C ILE A 555 -18.84 34.44 8.48
N THR A 556 -18.34 35.49 9.10
CA THR A 556 -19.17 36.51 9.76
C THR A 556 -18.86 37.89 9.20
N LYS A 557 -19.85 38.78 9.19
CA LYS A 557 -19.76 40.13 8.69
C LYS A 557 -20.62 41.07 9.52
N ASP A 558 -19.98 42.10 10.06
CA ASP A 558 -20.67 43.11 10.86
C ASP A 558 -19.88 44.43 10.86
N ASP A 559 -20.56 45.57 10.86
CA ASP A 559 -19.95 46.89 11.06
C ASP A 559 -20.25 47.47 12.47
N GLY A 560 -21.04 46.74 13.26
CA GLY A 560 -21.48 47.06 14.61
C GLY A 560 -22.61 48.08 14.67
N LYS A 561 -23.23 48.43 13.54
CA LYS A 561 -24.34 49.39 13.43
C LYS A 561 -25.55 48.71 12.80
N ALA A 562 -26.69 49.41 12.92
CA ALA A 562 -27.93 49.06 12.24
C ALA A 562 -28.36 50.17 11.27
N ASN A 563 -27.56 51.24 11.18
CA ASN A 563 -27.89 52.43 10.44
C ASN A 563 -26.64 53.07 9.85
N TYR A 564 -26.80 53.68 8.67
CA TYR A 564 -25.78 54.47 8.00
C TYR A 564 -26.30 55.87 7.65
N SER A 565 -25.38 56.83 7.48
CA SER A 565 -25.69 58.14 6.90
C SER A 565 -25.01 58.32 5.55
N ALA A 566 -25.76 58.76 4.54
CA ALA A 566 -25.20 59.05 3.22
C ALA A 566 -24.11 60.13 3.31
N GLY A 567 -23.02 59.96 2.55
CA GLY A 567 -21.84 60.84 2.61
C GLY A 567 -20.84 60.48 3.72
N THR A 568 -21.10 59.43 4.51
CA THR A 568 -20.18 58.93 5.53
C THR A 568 -19.50 57.62 5.10
N THR A 569 -18.57 57.15 5.92
CA THR A 569 -17.85 55.90 5.69
C THR A 569 -18.29 54.86 6.70
N ASN A 570 -18.66 53.67 6.22
CA ASN A 570 -18.87 52.48 7.05
C ASN A 570 -17.67 51.53 6.95
N THR A 571 -17.39 50.81 8.03
CA THR A 571 -16.23 49.92 8.14
C THR A 571 -16.68 48.58 8.71
N TYR A 572 -16.70 47.57 7.86
CA TYR A 572 -17.10 46.20 8.17
C TYR A 572 -15.90 45.37 8.61
N THR A 573 -16.11 44.52 9.60
CA THR A 573 -15.22 43.42 9.95
C THR A 573 -15.78 42.13 9.34
N VAL A 574 -15.00 41.49 8.48
CA VAL A 574 -15.33 40.17 7.92
C VAL A 574 -14.34 39.16 8.46
N VAL A 575 -14.82 38.12 9.14
CA VAL A 575 -13.97 37.06 9.71
C VAL A 575 -14.30 35.75 9.01
N VAL A 576 -13.30 35.13 8.39
CA VAL A 576 -13.37 33.78 7.83
C VAL A 576 -12.61 32.84 8.74
N SER A 577 -13.17 31.66 9.04
CA SER A 577 -12.56 30.70 9.96
C SER A 577 -12.76 29.24 9.52
N ASN A 578 -11.92 28.36 10.07
CA ASN A 578 -12.06 26.90 9.97
C ASN A 578 -11.88 26.28 11.38
N ASN A 579 -12.74 26.69 12.32
CA ASN A 579 -12.59 26.33 13.74
C ASN A 579 -13.28 25.01 14.09
N ASP A 580 -14.46 24.78 13.51
CA ASP A 580 -15.31 23.63 13.81
C ASP A 580 -14.98 22.41 12.93
N GLY A 581 -14.16 22.63 11.89
CA GLY A 581 -13.76 21.62 10.92
C GLY A 581 -12.68 20.66 11.43
N PRO A 582 -12.68 19.40 10.98
CA PRO A 582 -11.68 18.44 11.40
C PRO A 582 -10.33 18.67 10.71
N PHE A 583 -10.25 19.26 9.52
CA PHE A 583 -9.00 19.40 8.75
C PHE A 583 -8.83 20.78 8.12
N GLY A 584 -7.59 21.11 7.77
CA GLY A 584 -7.25 22.31 7.01
C GLY A 584 -7.66 22.25 5.54
N VAL A 585 -7.70 23.41 4.88
CA VAL A 585 -8.09 23.53 3.47
C VAL A 585 -7.14 24.43 2.68
N LEU A 586 -6.83 24.04 1.43
CA LEU A 586 -6.05 24.82 0.46
C LEU A 586 -6.98 25.46 -0.58
N GLY A 587 -6.91 26.77 -0.77
CA GLY A 587 -7.57 27.45 -1.88
C GLY A 587 -9.07 27.70 -1.72
N ALA A 588 -9.55 27.91 -0.50
CA ALA A 588 -10.91 28.41 -0.28
C ALA A 588 -11.08 29.81 -0.88
N LYS A 589 -12.25 30.11 -1.42
CA LYS A 589 -12.53 31.41 -2.05
C LYS A 589 -13.35 32.30 -1.13
N VAL A 590 -12.87 33.51 -0.85
CA VAL A 590 -13.60 34.52 -0.07
C VAL A 590 -14.07 35.62 -1.01
N SER A 591 -15.34 36.02 -0.90
CA SER A 591 -15.93 37.07 -1.74
C SER A 591 -16.79 38.03 -0.94
N ASP A 592 -16.64 39.33 -1.21
CA ASP A 592 -17.52 40.42 -0.75
C ASP A 592 -17.75 41.34 -1.96
N PRO A 593 -18.82 41.12 -2.74
CA PRO A 593 -19.15 41.95 -3.89
C PRO A 593 -19.44 43.40 -3.47
N VAL A 594 -19.16 44.36 -4.35
CA VAL A 594 -19.53 45.76 -4.11
C VAL A 594 -21.06 45.85 -3.90
N PRO A 595 -21.55 46.46 -2.80
CA PRO A 595 -22.98 46.59 -2.57
C PRO A 595 -23.71 47.30 -3.71
N ALA A 596 -24.95 46.87 -3.98
CA ALA A 596 -25.75 47.44 -5.04
C ALA A 596 -25.93 48.96 -4.84
N GLY A 597 -25.66 49.74 -5.89
CA GLY A 597 -25.74 51.21 -5.85
C GLY A 597 -24.52 51.92 -5.28
N ILE A 598 -23.51 51.20 -4.78
CA ILE A 598 -22.21 51.75 -4.39
C ILE A 598 -21.23 51.66 -5.57
N PRO A 599 -20.51 52.74 -5.94
CA PRO A 599 -19.44 52.67 -6.92
C PRO A 599 -18.27 51.81 -6.42
N ALA A 600 -17.65 50.99 -7.28
CA ALA A 600 -16.53 50.15 -6.88
C ALA A 600 -15.33 50.93 -6.28
N GLY A 601 -15.10 52.16 -6.77
CA GLY A 601 -14.06 53.04 -6.23
C GLY A 601 -14.28 53.50 -4.78
N ASN A 602 -15.47 53.27 -4.23
CA ASN A 602 -15.83 53.64 -2.86
C ASN A 602 -15.65 52.49 -1.87
N VAL A 603 -15.35 51.27 -2.35
CA VAL A 603 -15.06 50.11 -1.51
C VAL A 603 -13.56 49.88 -1.50
N SER A 604 -12.98 49.69 -0.32
CA SER A 604 -11.56 49.36 -0.17
C SER A 604 -11.33 48.43 1.02
N TYR A 605 -10.24 47.68 1.00
CA TYR A 605 -9.86 46.82 2.12
C TYR A 605 -8.34 46.81 2.30
N SER A 606 -7.91 46.69 3.56
CA SER A 606 -6.50 46.57 3.92
C SER A 606 -6.02 45.12 3.81
N VAL A 607 -4.70 44.92 3.95
CA VAL A 607 -4.13 43.57 4.15
C VAL A 607 -4.83 42.93 5.36
N PRO A 608 -5.42 41.73 5.22
CA PRO A 608 -6.15 41.11 6.31
C PRO A 608 -5.21 40.60 7.40
N VAL A 609 -5.72 40.52 8.62
CA VAL A 609 -5.02 39.88 9.73
C VAL A 609 -5.24 38.38 9.65
N VAL A 610 -4.17 37.60 9.59
CA VAL A 610 -4.22 36.14 9.54
C VAL A 610 -3.67 35.54 10.85
N THR A 611 -4.31 34.48 11.35
CA THR A 611 -3.85 33.74 12.54
C THR A 611 -3.98 32.23 12.34
N GLY A 612 -3.42 31.42 13.24
CA GLY A 612 -3.51 29.95 13.18
C GLY A 612 -2.87 29.32 11.94
N GLY A 613 -1.88 29.99 11.33
CA GLY A 613 -1.21 29.53 10.12
C GLY A 613 -1.99 29.75 8.82
N ALA A 614 -3.12 30.46 8.86
CA ALA A 614 -3.85 30.84 7.66
C ALA A 614 -3.01 31.76 6.76
N THR A 615 -3.25 31.70 5.45
CA THR A 615 -2.56 32.54 4.45
C THR A 615 -3.54 33.12 3.43
N THR A 616 -3.17 34.28 2.88
CA THR A 616 -3.96 35.06 1.91
C THR A 616 -3.09 35.41 0.69
N SER A 617 -3.72 35.64 -0.45
CA SER A 617 -3.06 36.20 -1.64
C SER A 617 -2.87 37.73 -1.58
N ILE A 618 -3.56 38.41 -0.66
CA ILE A 618 -3.57 39.87 -0.54
C ILE A 618 -2.35 40.34 0.24
N THR A 619 -1.48 41.11 -0.43
CA THR A 619 -0.23 41.64 0.15
C THR A 619 -0.18 43.17 0.25
N SER A 620 -1.19 43.85 -0.30
CA SER A 620 -1.35 45.30 -0.24
C SER A 620 -2.83 45.67 -0.21
N ALA A 621 -3.15 46.91 0.19
CA ALA A 621 -4.53 47.41 0.19
C ALA A 621 -5.08 47.49 -1.24
N GLN A 622 -6.36 47.17 -1.41
CA GLN A 622 -7.04 47.14 -2.71
C GLN A 622 -8.36 47.93 -2.70
N THR A 623 -8.91 48.16 -3.89
CA THR A 623 -10.17 48.89 -4.12
C THR A 623 -11.12 48.02 -4.95
N GLY A 624 -12.42 48.11 -4.68
CA GLY A 624 -13.46 47.29 -5.31
C GLY A 624 -13.86 46.09 -4.47
N ALA A 625 -14.46 45.08 -5.12
CA ALA A 625 -14.93 43.86 -4.48
C ALA A 625 -13.78 43.05 -3.87
N LEU A 626 -14.02 42.41 -2.71
CA LEU A 626 -13.12 41.39 -2.19
C LEU A 626 -13.29 40.11 -3.02
N ASN A 627 -12.17 39.57 -3.47
CA ASN A 627 -12.08 38.27 -4.14
C ASN A 627 -10.71 37.67 -3.83
N ASP A 628 -10.64 36.89 -2.77
CA ASP A 628 -9.39 36.32 -2.25
C ASP A 628 -9.42 34.78 -2.35
N VAL A 629 -8.23 34.20 -2.50
CA VAL A 629 -8.01 32.76 -2.41
C VAL A 629 -7.10 32.52 -1.21
N VAL A 630 -7.61 31.76 -0.26
CA VAL A 630 -7.02 31.61 1.06
C VAL A 630 -6.77 30.15 1.40
N ASN A 631 -5.79 29.93 2.27
CA ASN A 631 -5.51 28.60 2.82
C ASN A 631 -5.71 28.68 4.33
N ILE A 632 -6.52 27.80 4.90
CA ILE A 632 -6.96 27.88 6.30
C ILE A 632 -6.76 26.52 6.97
N PRO A 633 -5.66 26.33 7.73
CA PRO A 633 -5.50 25.18 8.61
C PRO A 633 -6.63 25.10 9.65
N LYS A 634 -6.79 23.94 10.30
CA LYS A 634 -7.72 23.81 11.45
C LYS A 634 -7.39 24.85 12.53
N GLY A 635 -8.39 25.62 12.95
CA GLY A 635 -8.26 26.72 13.92
C GLY A 635 -7.70 28.03 13.34
N GLY A 636 -7.49 28.09 12.02
CA GLY A 636 -7.04 29.29 11.33
C GLY A 636 -8.16 30.32 11.13
N THR A 637 -7.80 31.60 11.16
CA THR A 637 -8.73 32.70 10.88
C THR A 637 -8.10 33.79 10.01
N ILE A 638 -8.95 34.45 9.22
CA ILE A 638 -8.60 35.60 8.38
C ILE A 638 -9.61 36.71 8.65
N THR A 639 -9.14 37.88 9.04
CA THR A 639 -9.99 39.04 9.35
C THR A 639 -9.72 40.17 8.36
N TYR A 640 -10.73 40.51 7.56
CA TYR A 640 -10.72 41.64 6.64
C TYR A 640 -11.37 42.86 7.28
N THR A 641 -10.80 44.04 7.01
CA THR A 641 -11.43 45.33 7.30
C THR A 641 -11.84 45.97 5.98
N ILE A 642 -13.14 46.00 5.71
CA ILE A 642 -13.71 46.53 4.47
C ILE A 642 -14.33 47.88 4.74
N THR A 643 -13.89 48.90 4.01
CA THR A 643 -14.34 50.29 4.14
C THR A 643 -15.20 50.67 2.95
N ILE A 644 -16.39 51.20 3.20
CA ILE A 644 -17.37 51.64 2.20
C ILE A 644 -17.64 53.12 2.40
N ALA A 645 -17.19 53.95 1.47
CA ALA A 645 -17.56 55.36 1.41
C ALA A 645 -18.95 55.49 0.77
N VAL A 646 -20.00 55.74 1.56
CA VAL A 646 -21.37 55.79 1.05
C VAL A 646 -21.60 57.11 0.32
N PRO A 647 -21.97 57.11 -0.98
CA PRO A 647 -22.24 58.36 -1.70
C PRO A 647 -23.34 59.18 -1.04
N ILE A 648 -23.25 60.51 -1.11
CA ILE A 648 -24.30 61.41 -0.58
C ILE A 648 -25.64 61.22 -1.29
N SER A 649 -25.63 60.71 -2.52
CA SER A 649 -26.81 60.39 -3.32
C SER A 649 -27.37 58.98 -3.08
N TYR A 650 -26.74 58.16 -2.23
CA TYR A 650 -27.18 56.81 -1.97
C TYR A 650 -28.41 56.79 -1.06
N SER A 651 -29.39 55.95 -1.40
CA SER A 651 -30.66 55.82 -0.68
C SER A 651 -31.10 54.37 -0.68
N GLY A 652 -31.81 53.95 0.37
CA GLY A 652 -32.22 52.56 0.57
C GLY A 652 -31.50 51.92 1.76
N ASP A 653 -31.58 50.60 1.88
CA ASP A 653 -30.78 49.86 2.85
C ASP A 653 -29.41 49.54 2.24
N LEU A 654 -28.34 49.80 2.98
CA LEU A 654 -26.99 49.39 2.62
C LEU A 654 -26.82 47.92 3.02
N VAL A 655 -27.11 47.04 2.07
CA VAL A 655 -26.96 45.59 2.24
C VAL A 655 -25.58 45.17 1.74
N ASN A 656 -24.78 44.55 2.61
CA ASN A 656 -23.49 43.99 2.21
C ASN A 656 -23.39 42.50 2.59
N VAL A 657 -22.95 41.68 1.65
CA VAL A 657 -22.95 40.21 1.74
C VAL A 657 -21.54 39.68 1.53
N ALA A 658 -21.05 38.89 2.47
CA ALA A 658 -19.79 38.17 2.33
C ALA A 658 -20.02 36.66 2.28
N THR A 659 -19.23 35.96 1.47
CA THR A 659 -19.30 34.52 1.29
C THR A 659 -17.92 33.89 1.35
N VAL A 660 -17.82 32.68 1.90
CA VAL A 660 -16.66 31.79 1.71
C VAL A 660 -17.12 30.52 1.00
N THR A 661 -16.30 29.98 0.11
CA THR A 661 -16.63 28.77 -0.66
C THR A 661 -15.47 27.78 -0.58
N SER A 662 -15.76 26.56 -0.15
CA SER A 662 -14.81 25.46 -0.15
C SER A 662 -14.36 25.10 -1.58
N PRO A 663 -13.08 24.75 -1.76
CA PRO A 663 -12.59 24.25 -3.04
C PRO A 663 -13.20 22.87 -3.35
N ALA A 664 -13.22 22.48 -4.63
CA ALA A 664 -13.90 21.26 -5.07
C ALA A 664 -13.38 19.96 -4.43
N ASN A 665 -12.14 19.96 -3.94
CA ASN A 665 -11.46 18.82 -3.32
C ASN A 665 -11.62 18.77 -1.79
N SER A 666 -12.45 19.65 -1.21
CA SER A 666 -12.80 19.66 0.20
C SER A 666 -14.31 19.77 0.38
N THR A 667 -14.83 19.10 1.40
CA THR A 667 -16.26 19.12 1.72
C THR A 667 -16.53 19.98 2.94
N ASP A 668 -17.58 20.78 2.87
CA ASP A 668 -18.09 21.57 3.98
C ASP A 668 -19.39 20.97 4.53
N PRO A 669 -19.39 20.48 5.78
CA PRO A 669 -20.57 19.83 6.35
C PRO A 669 -21.69 20.80 6.74
N VAL A 670 -21.43 22.11 6.89
CA VAL A 670 -22.39 23.09 7.38
C VAL A 670 -22.45 24.31 6.44
N PRO A 671 -22.84 24.16 5.16
CA PRO A 671 -22.76 25.25 4.18
C PRO A 671 -23.63 26.48 4.49
N THR A 672 -24.49 26.44 5.51
CA THR A 672 -25.33 27.55 5.93
C THR A 672 -24.57 28.67 6.66
N ASN A 673 -23.38 28.42 7.20
CA ASN A 673 -22.52 29.42 7.84
C ASN A 673 -21.50 30.06 6.86
N ASN A 674 -21.58 29.71 5.57
CA ASN A 674 -20.67 30.16 4.52
C ASN A 674 -21.10 31.47 3.83
N THR A 675 -22.16 32.10 4.33
CA THR A 675 -22.62 33.40 3.86
C THR A 675 -23.15 34.19 5.03
N ASP A 676 -22.73 35.45 5.14
CA ASP A 676 -23.27 36.38 6.13
C ASP A 676 -23.63 37.71 5.48
N THR A 677 -24.68 38.34 5.99
CA THR A 677 -25.26 39.57 5.44
C THR A 677 -25.47 40.58 6.55
N ASP A 678 -24.89 41.76 6.36
CA ASP A 678 -25.18 42.93 7.18
C ASP A 678 -26.10 43.89 6.41
N THR A 679 -27.04 44.53 7.12
CA THR A 679 -28.00 45.47 6.53
C THR A 679 -28.18 46.69 7.43
N ASP A 680 -27.68 47.82 6.95
CA ASP A 680 -27.88 49.13 7.59
C ASP A 680 -29.02 49.91 6.93
N SER A 681 -29.93 50.45 7.72
CA SER A 681 -30.96 51.36 7.22
C SER A 681 -30.46 52.82 7.18
N SER A 682 -30.94 53.58 6.20
CA SER A 682 -30.57 54.98 6.06
C SER A 682 -31.14 55.85 7.19
N VAL A 683 -30.29 56.64 7.85
CA VAL A 683 -30.69 57.73 8.76
C VAL A 683 -30.12 59.06 8.29
N CYS A 684 -30.96 60.09 8.21
CA CYS A 684 -30.50 61.45 7.88
C CYS A 684 -30.34 62.32 9.11
N TYR A 685 -29.21 63.01 9.20
CA TYR A 685 -28.97 64.10 10.13
C TYR A 685 -28.56 65.33 9.32
N LYS A 686 -29.27 66.45 9.43
CA LYS A 686 -28.75 67.74 8.95
C LYS A 686 -27.77 68.27 9.99
N PRO A 687 -26.47 68.48 9.66
CA PRO A 687 -25.60 69.28 10.49
C PRO A 687 -26.25 70.64 10.72
N ALA A 688 -26.05 71.24 11.90
CA ALA A 688 -26.56 72.57 12.14
C ALA A 688 -25.96 73.55 11.12
N VAL A 689 -26.79 74.44 10.56
CA VAL A 689 -26.29 75.50 9.66
C VAL A 689 -25.35 76.38 10.49
N VAL A 690 -24.07 76.39 10.12
CA VAL A 690 -23.03 77.21 10.76
C VAL A 690 -22.77 78.44 9.91
N ASP A 691 -22.90 79.63 10.49
CA ASP A 691 -22.55 80.89 9.83
C ASP A 691 -21.04 81.11 9.94
N ALA A 692 -20.32 80.96 8.82
CA ALA A 692 -18.87 81.13 8.73
C ALA A 692 -18.07 80.32 9.78
N GLY A 693 -18.54 79.12 10.13
CA GLY A 693 -17.92 78.24 11.13
C GLY A 693 -18.26 78.59 12.58
N ASN A 694 -19.08 79.63 12.83
CA ASN A 694 -19.58 79.94 14.15
C ASN A 694 -20.75 79.03 14.54
N THR A 695 -20.73 78.58 15.78
CA THR A 695 -21.83 77.89 16.44
C THR A 695 -22.43 78.83 17.48
N TYR A 696 -23.76 78.97 17.48
CA TYR A 696 -24.45 79.86 18.42
C TYR A 696 -25.23 79.03 19.45
N PRO A 697 -25.05 79.24 20.76
CA PRO A 697 -25.78 78.46 21.75
C PRO A 697 -27.27 78.68 21.59
N THR A 698 -28.05 77.59 21.55
CA THR A 698 -29.50 77.67 21.46
C THR A 698 -30.06 78.25 22.74
N LYS A 699 -30.69 79.42 22.66
CA LYS A 699 -31.15 80.16 23.86
C LYS A 699 -32.55 79.78 24.32
N HIS A 700 -33.28 79.00 23.52
CA HIS A 700 -34.66 78.64 23.79
C HIS A 700 -34.87 77.13 23.69
N GLY A 701 -35.54 76.54 24.68
CA GLY A 701 -35.85 75.13 24.66
C GLY A 701 -36.94 74.73 25.65
N ILE A 702 -37.66 73.67 25.32
CA ILE A 702 -38.68 73.05 26.15
C ILE A 702 -38.26 71.62 26.47
N THR A 703 -38.07 71.32 27.76
CA THR A 703 -37.66 69.98 28.23
C THR A 703 -38.72 69.41 29.16
N ALA A 704 -39.17 68.19 28.87
CA ALA A 704 -39.97 67.40 29.82
C ALA A 704 -39.10 66.65 30.84
N LEU A 705 -37.77 66.73 30.71
CA LEU A 705 -36.78 66.06 31.55
C LEU A 705 -36.20 66.97 32.65
N GLY A 706 -36.63 68.24 32.72
CA GLY A 706 -36.22 69.18 33.77
C GLY A 706 -34.80 69.71 33.64
N ARG A 707 -34.17 69.63 32.47
CA ARG A 707 -32.75 69.93 32.27
C ARG A 707 -32.40 71.40 31.99
N ALA A 708 -33.34 72.34 32.11
CA ALA A 708 -33.03 73.74 31.79
C ALA A 708 -32.05 74.36 32.80
N GLY A 709 -31.00 75.03 32.30
CA GLY A 709 -30.08 75.86 33.09
C GLY A 709 -28.65 75.31 33.22
N ALA A 710 -27.78 76.11 33.85
CA ALA A 710 -26.35 75.81 33.99
C ALA A 710 -26.06 74.56 34.84
N ASP A 711 -26.90 74.30 35.84
CA ASP A 711 -26.75 73.16 36.77
C ASP A 711 -27.10 71.81 36.13
N ASN A 712 -27.64 71.81 34.91
CA ASN A 712 -28.11 70.63 34.19
C ASN A 712 -27.47 70.55 32.79
N GLU A 713 -26.14 70.45 32.75
CA GLU A 713 -25.34 70.32 31.51
C GLU A 713 -25.46 71.52 30.56
N ASN A 714 -25.88 72.67 31.07
CA ASN A 714 -26.05 73.90 30.29
C ASN A 714 -27.08 73.78 29.15
N TRP A 715 -28.10 72.94 29.31
CA TRP A 715 -29.18 72.81 28.33
C TRP A 715 -30.16 74.01 28.40
N PRO A 716 -30.69 74.54 27.28
CA PRO A 716 -30.54 74.07 25.89
C PRO A 716 -29.29 74.60 25.17
N MET A 717 -28.50 75.47 25.81
CA MET A 717 -27.35 76.16 25.22
C MET A 717 -26.24 75.20 24.76
N VAL A 718 -26.17 74.01 25.34
CA VAL A 718 -25.28 72.92 24.88
C VAL A 718 -25.61 72.46 23.45
N ARG A 719 -26.83 72.66 22.97
CA ARG A 719 -27.20 72.47 21.57
C ARG A 719 -26.91 73.77 20.82
N GLN A 720 -26.13 73.66 19.75
CA GLN A 720 -25.70 74.82 18.98
C GLN A 720 -26.54 74.99 17.71
N SER A 721 -26.70 76.24 17.30
CA SER A 721 -27.24 76.68 16.01
C SER A 721 -28.68 76.22 15.72
N ALA A 722 -29.47 75.91 16.75
CA ALA A 722 -30.92 75.73 16.64
C ALA A 722 -31.66 76.96 17.17
N TRP A 723 -32.83 77.27 16.58
CA TRP A 723 -33.72 78.32 17.08
C TRP A 723 -34.49 77.88 18.33
N THR A 724 -34.82 76.60 18.43
CA THR A 724 -35.50 76.00 19.59
C THR A 724 -35.12 74.54 19.69
N VAL A 725 -34.91 74.04 20.91
CA VAL A 725 -34.67 72.63 21.20
C VAL A 725 -35.85 72.08 22.00
N LEU A 726 -36.44 70.98 21.55
CA LEU A 726 -37.49 70.26 22.28
C LEU A 726 -36.94 68.90 22.69
N GLU A 727 -37.21 68.46 23.92
CA GLU A 727 -36.83 67.11 24.35
C GLU A 727 -37.82 66.46 25.30
N SER A 728 -37.97 65.14 25.15
CA SER A 728 -38.82 64.28 25.97
C SER A 728 -38.43 62.82 25.75
N LYS A 729 -38.64 61.96 26.75
CA LYS A 729 -38.50 60.49 26.59
C LYS A 729 -39.78 59.83 26.08
N GLU A 730 -40.94 60.36 26.47
CA GLU A 730 -42.23 59.66 26.30
C GLU A 730 -43.38 60.57 25.79
N LYS A 731 -43.13 61.88 25.65
CA LYS A 731 -44.15 62.84 25.20
C LYS A 731 -43.85 63.34 23.79
N GLY A 732 -44.85 63.28 22.92
CA GLY A 732 -44.80 63.91 21.59
C GLY A 732 -45.01 65.42 21.64
N PHE A 733 -44.52 66.13 20.63
CA PHE A 733 -44.86 67.53 20.39
C PHE A 733 -46.25 67.60 19.75
N VAL A 734 -47.23 68.14 20.47
CA VAL A 734 -48.60 68.31 19.99
C VAL A 734 -48.83 69.78 19.67
N VAL A 735 -49.02 70.08 18.38
CA VAL A 735 -49.42 71.41 17.93
C VAL A 735 -50.95 71.56 17.95
N ASN A 736 -51.41 72.78 18.18
CA ASN A 736 -52.82 73.12 18.04
C ASN A 736 -53.29 72.82 16.62
N ARG A 737 -54.51 72.31 16.49
CA ARG A 737 -55.09 71.95 15.20
C ARG A 737 -56.19 72.92 14.81
N VAL A 738 -56.25 73.25 13.53
CA VAL A 738 -57.42 73.89 12.90
C VAL A 738 -58.12 72.85 12.02
N ASN A 739 -59.45 72.85 12.03
CA ASN A 739 -60.21 71.85 11.29
C ASN A 739 -60.23 72.15 9.79
N ASN A 740 -60.36 73.42 9.41
CA ASN A 740 -60.33 73.87 8.01
C ASN A 740 -59.27 74.97 7.82
N THR A 741 -58.71 75.08 6.61
CA THR A 741 -57.76 76.15 6.26
C THR A 741 -58.35 77.54 6.46
N ALA A 742 -59.65 77.70 6.18
CA ALA A 742 -60.35 78.96 6.39
C ALA A 742 -60.35 79.40 7.86
N ASP A 743 -60.24 78.47 8.82
CA ASP A 743 -60.30 78.79 10.25
C ASP A 743 -59.04 79.53 10.75
N LEU A 744 -57.97 79.60 9.94
CA LEU A 744 -56.75 80.34 10.28
C LEU A 744 -57.00 81.83 10.49
N VAL A 745 -58.03 82.41 9.85
CA VAL A 745 -58.42 83.82 10.04
C VAL A 745 -58.97 84.10 11.44
N ASN A 746 -59.42 83.06 12.16
CA ASN A 746 -59.90 83.19 13.54
C ASN A 746 -58.75 83.39 14.53
N ILE A 747 -57.50 83.16 14.12
CA ILE A 747 -56.31 83.49 14.92
C ILE A 747 -56.08 84.99 14.74
N THR A 748 -56.67 85.81 15.62
CA THR A 748 -56.71 87.27 15.45
C THR A 748 -55.37 87.98 15.69
N ASN A 749 -54.42 87.31 16.36
CA ASN A 749 -53.09 87.84 16.67
C ASN A 749 -52.00 86.81 16.36
N PRO A 750 -51.79 86.43 15.09
CA PRO A 750 -50.74 85.47 14.73
C PRO A 750 -49.36 86.16 14.86
N VAL A 751 -48.40 85.44 15.45
CA VAL A 751 -47.01 85.92 15.59
C VAL A 751 -46.09 85.07 14.71
N GLU A 752 -45.01 85.68 14.23
CA GLU A 752 -44.02 84.96 13.42
C GLU A 752 -43.52 83.70 14.15
N GLY A 753 -43.49 82.59 13.43
CA GLY A 753 -43.12 81.28 13.96
C GLY A 753 -44.26 80.52 14.65
N MET A 754 -45.46 81.10 14.79
CA MET A 754 -46.61 80.37 15.33
C MET A 754 -46.94 79.18 14.43
N MET A 755 -47.21 78.02 15.01
CA MET A 755 -47.47 76.77 14.29
C MET A 755 -48.84 76.19 14.63
N VAL A 756 -49.54 75.69 13.61
CA VAL A 756 -50.78 74.93 13.76
C VAL A 756 -50.81 73.78 12.75
N TYR A 757 -51.43 72.67 13.09
CA TYR A 757 -51.70 71.62 12.10
C TYR A 757 -53.06 71.89 11.44
N ASP A 758 -53.07 72.01 10.12
CA ASP A 758 -54.27 72.22 9.32
C ASP A 758 -54.80 70.86 8.86
N ASN A 759 -55.90 70.41 9.46
CA ASN A 759 -56.48 69.10 9.19
C ASN A 759 -57.02 68.98 7.75
N GLN A 760 -57.41 70.08 7.10
CA GLN A 760 -57.91 70.09 5.73
C GLN A 760 -56.76 70.09 4.72
N ALA A 761 -55.72 70.88 4.96
CA ALA A 761 -54.54 70.92 4.11
C ALA A 761 -53.55 69.76 4.37
N HIS A 762 -53.80 68.93 5.40
CA HIS A 762 -52.96 67.83 5.85
C HIS A 762 -51.49 68.23 6.09
N CYS A 763 -51.25 69.44 6.58
CA CYS A 763 -49.91 69.99 6.75
C CYS A 763 -49.75 70.73 8.08
N LEU A 764 -48.53 70.73 8.63
CA LEU A 764 -48.16 71.70 9.64
C LEU A 764 -48.02 73.07 8.96
N LYS A 765 -48.73 74.09 9.42
CA LYS A 765 -48.58 75.47 8.94
C LYS A 765 -47.78 76.29 9.94
N ILE A 766 -46.94 77.17 9.42
CA ILE A 766 -46.21 78.17 10.18
C ILE A 766 -46.59 79.57 9.69
N TYR A 767 -46.78 80.50 10.61
CA TYR A 767 -47.00 81.90 10.28
C TYR A 767 -45.65 82.59 10.09
N THR A 768 -45.30 82.96 8.87
CA THR A 768 -43.97 83.51 8.53
C THR A 768 -44.01 84.33 7.24
N LEU A 769 -42.90 84.98 6.89
CA LEU A 769 -42.64 85.54 5.55
C LEU A 769 -41.86 84.50 4.74
N LYS A 770 -42.45 83.94 3.68
CA LYS A 770 -41.69 83.14 2.72
C LYS A 770 -40.94 84.08 1.76
N SER A 771 -39.81 83.62 1.21
CA SER A 771 -39.11 84.36 0.15
C SER A 771 -40.06 84.72 -1.00
N GLY A 772 -40.17 86.02 -1.31
CA GLY A 772 -41.12 86.56 -2.29
C GLY A 772 -42.40 87.13 -1.69
N ASP A 773 -42.70 86.85 -0.42
CA ASP A 773 -43.85 87.45 0.27
C ASP A 773 -43.57 88.91 0.64
N THR A 774 -44.61 89.74 0.53
CA THR A 774 -44.59 91.15 0.97
C THR A 774 -45.31 91.36 2.30
N LEU A 775 -46.03 90.35 2.79
CA LEU A 775 -46.78 90.33 4.04
C LEU A 775 -46.69 88.93 4.66
N MET A 776 -46.74 88.86 6.00
CA MET A 776 -46.77 87.61 6.75
C MET A 776 -48.02 86.77 6.40
N GLY A 777 -47.85 85.45 6.29
CA GLY A 777 -48.93 84.52 5.99
C GLY A 777 -48.77 83.16 6.65
N TRP A 778 -49.82 82.34 6.62
CA TRP A 778 -49.76 80.93 7.05
C TRP A 778 -49.33 80.05 5.88
N HIS A 779 -48.17 79.42 6.00
CA HIS A 779 -47.61 78.57 4.96
C HIS A 779 -47.48 77.13 5.45
N CYS A 780 -47.87 76.16 4.63
CA CYS A 780 -47.57 74.76 4.92
C CYS A 780 -46.05 74.55 4.94
N PHE A 781 -45.57 73.82 5.93
CA PHE A 781 -44.27 73.18 5.97
C PHE A 781 -44.30 72.01 4.99
N THR A 782 -44.16 72.31 3.70
CA THR A 782 -44.23 71.31 2.62
C THR A 782 -42.87 70.75 2.22
N THR A 783 -41.78 71.36 2.69
CA THR A 783 -40.43 70.92 2.40
C THR A 783 -39.98 69.96 3.51
N PRO A 784 -39.80 68.67 3.23
CA PRO A 784 -39.19 67.74 4.17
C PRO A 784 -37.77 68.23 4.51
N ALA A 785 -37.31 68.04 5.75
CA ALA A 785 -35.89 68.18 6.04
C ALA A 785 -35.20 66.82 5.82
N CYS A 786 -34.20 66.82 4.93
CA CYS A 786 -33.52 65.68 4.28
C CYS A 786 -34.40 64.86 3.31
N PRO A 787 -33.97 64.61 2.05
CA PRO A 787 -32.75 65.07 1.39
C PRO A 787 -32.87 66.56 1.03
N ASP A 788 -31.79 67.19 0.59
CA ASP A 788 -31.91 68.54 0.01
C ASP A 788 -32.66 68.51 -1.32
#